data_AF-A0A182P8H9-F1
#
_entry.id   AF-A0A182P8H9-F1
#
_cell.length_a   1.000
_cell.length_b   1.000
_cell.length_c   1.000
_cell.angle_alpha   90.00
_cell.angle_beta   90.00
_cell.angle_gamma   90.00
#
_symmetry.space_group_name_H-M   'P 1'
#
loop_
_entity.id
_entity.type
_entity.pdbx_description
1 polymer ?
#
loop_
_entity_poly.entity_id
_entity_poly.type
_entity_poly.pdbx_seq_one_letter_code
_entity_poly.pdbx_strand_id
1 'polypeptide(L)'
;MRAESPLRRFWSALTRKKQNEDDGSESKLARVLTLLDLTGLGVGSTLGLGVYVLAGSVAREQAGPAVVVSFLVAAIASAIAALCYAEFAARVPKAGSAYVYSYVSIGEFTAFTIGWNLILEYVIGTSSVARGMSGYIDSLVDNKISKAMREAMPIDVDFLSDYPDFFSFVVVLILSGLLAYGVKESTLMNNIFTGVNLIVIGIVLVAGGINCDPDNWTIDPKDIPAGYNGGAGGFAPFGFAGIMAGAAKCFYGFVGFDCIATTGEEAKNPERNIPLAIVISLIIIFLAYFGISTVLTMALPYYLQDPEAPFPHLFESIEWHAIKWIVSIGAIFALCTSLLGAMFPLPRVLYAMSSDGIIYKKLQTVHPKTQTPVLATLLSGLLAAIMAALFNLQQLIDMMSIGTLLAYTIVAVSVLVLRYQSEELVSSSEVSVTIPEVIRQLINRERHQEPTKLSSAVVKFSVCIFAVFVCGCCGILVPAEDYINSDYPGVIAGLAVLVALLIVLFVVISLQPTDKIKLTFKVPLVPLLPLISVFFNLYLMFQLDSGTWIRFSVWIAIGYFIYFSYGIRHSIEGERLLTKAELAASKANGIDNTGYDGTSDAMDQKDPARFNGAPMYTIANESIRKKPNNDDGSHSKLARVLTLLDLTGLGVGSTLGLGAYVLAGSVAYEQAGPGVVISFVIAALAAAIAGLCYAEFASRVPKAGSAYIYTYITIGEFAAFTIGWNLMLEYIIGTASVARGLSGYIDALIDHRMGNVIKSVVQMRVSFLAEYPDIFSFLVVLVITALLAYGVKESTLLNNLFTGVNLIVIAVVLVSVGIKADPANWAIQPDDPRVPIGLDIGAGGFLPYGVAGVMAGAAKCFYGYVGFDCIATTGEEAQNPSRNIPLAIIASLIIIFLSYFGVATVLTMALPYYLQDPIAPFPRLFDYLGWQEIKWIVSIGAIFSLCTNSLGAMFPLPRVLYAMSSDGIIYKQLRTVHPKTKTPLLATILSGIFSGTMAMLFNLHQLIDMMSIGTLLAYTIVAVSVLVLRYEQNTNFIVSTQTKSSTVMKQLFNLTCLTAPSSLSSDIVKVCVLIYAIVISVISSVLVHAQEYINSYNPLFCTLLAATAILAVLLTLIISCQPTEERQLTFRVPFVPFVPLLSIFVNIYLMFQLDAATWVRFLVWLVVGFIIYFSYGIRHSVQGSGSQTLSESQLDIPFAMFTTVKQ
;
A
#
# COMPACT_ATOMS: atom_id res chain seq x y z
N MET A 1 -21.69 -16.19 27.74
CA MET A 1 -21.77 -16.12 26.26
C MET A 1 -20.36 -16.14 25.68
N ARG A 2 -20.07 -17.04 24.73
CA ARG A 2 -18.72 -17.30 24.18
C ARG A 2 -18.15 -16.03 23.52
N ALA A 3 -17.05 -15.50 24.07
CA ALA A 3 -16.35 -14.34 23.51
C ALA A 3 -15.75 -14.70 22.15
N GLU A 4 -16.23 -14.07 21.07
CA GLU A 4 -15.65 -14.27 19.75
C GLU A 4 -14.26 -13.64 19.64
N SER A 5 -13.29 -14.48 19.31
CA SER A 5 -12.02 -14.20 18.64
C SER A 5 -11.83 -12.89 17.88
N PRO A 6 -10.84 -12.03 18.16
CA PRO A 6 -10.40 -10.94 17.31
C PRO A 6 -9.91 -11.32 15.94
N LEU A 7 -9.44 -12.55 15.71
CA LEU A 7 -9.25 -13.02 14.34
C LEU A 7 -10.63 -13.14 13.70
N ARG A 8 -11.60 -13.73 14.39
CA ARG A 8 -12.99 -13.78 13.93
C ARG A 8 -13.67 -12.40 13.91
N ARG A 9 -13.31 -11.42 14.76
CA ARG A 9 -13.83 -10.04 14.75
C ARG A 9 -13.15 -9.20 13.68
N PHE A 10 -11.86 -9.40 13.40
CA PHE A 10 -11.16 -8.75 12.30
C PHE A 10 -11.60 -9.33 10.96
N TRP A 11 -11.69 -10.65 10.86
CA TRP A 11 -12.27 -11.33 9.71
C TRP A 11 -13.74 -10.92 9.55
N SER A 12 -14.54 -10.95 10.62
CA SER A 12 -15.91 -10.45 10.62
C SER A 12 -15.97 -8.98 10.21
N ALA A 13 -14.98 -8.15 10.60
CA ALA A 13 -14.87 -6.75 10.18
C ALA A 13 -14.60 -6.58 8.69
N LEU A 14 -13.70 -7.39 8.12
CA LEU A 14 -13.39 -7.38 6.69
C LEU A 14 -14.54 -7.99 5.85
N THR A 15 -15.26 -8.96 6.41
CA THR A 15 -16.37 -9.66 5.74
C THR A 15 -17.74 -9.14 6.18
N ARG A 16 -17.84 -7.95 6.80
CA ARG A 16 -19.14 -7.37 7.15
C ARG A 16 -19.94 -7.19 5.87
N LYS A 17 -21.17 -7.64 5.89
CA LYS A 17 -22.09 -7.47 4.76
C LYS A 17 -23.13 -6.44 5.12
N LYS A 18 -23.43 -5.56 4.18
CA LYS A 18 -24.53 -4.62 4.31
C LYS A 18 -25.86 -5.41 4.31
N GLN A 19 -26.67 -5.22 5.34
CA GLN A 19 -27.99 -5.86 5.41
C GLN A 19 -29.01 -5.08 4.57
N ASN A 20 -29.85 -5.80 3.82
CA ASN A 20 -31.00 -5.25 3.11
C ASN A 20 -32.21 -5.15 4.06
N GLU A 21 -32.05 -4.58 5.26
CA GLU A 21 -33.22 -4.17 6.03
C GLU A 21 -33.77 -2.90 5.36
N ASP A 22 -35.08 -2.90 5.05
CA ASP A 22 -35.87 -1.72 4.68
C ASP A 22 -35.81 -0.74 5.86
N ASP A 23 -34.69 -0.04 6.02
CA ASP A 23 -34.66 1.19 6.78
C ASP A 23 -35.64 2.11 6.07
N GLY A 24 -36.81 2.33 6.65
CA GLY A 24 -37.84 3.27 6.18
C GLY A 24 -37.37 4.74 6.10
N SER A 25 -36.06 4.99 6.05
CA SER A 25 -35.49 6.25 5.62
C SER A 25 -35.76 6.42 4.12
N GLU A 26 -36.69 7.32 3.79
CA GLU A 26 -36.84 7.82 2.43
C GLU A 26 -35.47 8.19 1.84
N SER A 27 -35.24 7.78 0.58
CA SER A 27 -34.07 8.20 -0.19
C SER A 27 -33.89 9.71 -0.07
N LYS A 28 -32.72 10.17 0.38
CA LYS A 28 -32.39 11.60 0.41
C LYS A 28 -32.25 12.21 -0.99
N LEU A 29 -32.16 11.36 -2.02
CA LEU A 29 -32.08 11.74 -3.43
C LEU A 29 -33.45 11.63 -4.11
N ALA A 30 -33.76 12.57 -4.99
CA ALA A 30 -35.03 12.63 -5.71
C ALA A 30 -35.08 11.66 -6.90
N ARG A 31 -36.14 10.84 -6.99
CA ARG A 31 -36.39 9.93 -8.12
C ARG A 31 -36.92 10.66 -9.35
N VAL A 32 -36.02 11.18 -10.17
CA VAL A 32 -36.36 12.02 -11.33
C VAL A 32 -36.06 11.38 -12.69
N LEU A 33 -35.13 10.41 -12.77
CA LEU A 33 -34.61 9.88 -14.03
C LEU A 33 -35.55 8.83 -14.65
N THR A 34 -35.87 9.00 -15.93
CA THR A 34 -36.66 8.07 -16.75
C THR A 34 -35.77 7.10 -17.52
N LEU A 35 -36.36 6.08 -18.16
CA LEU A 35 -35.62 5.14 -19.02
C LEU A 35 -34.81 5.85 -20.13
N LEU A 36 -35.38 6.92 -20.72
CA LEU A 36 -34.68 7.70 -21.75
C LEU A 36 -33.51 8.48 -21.16
N ASP A 37 -33.67 9.07 -19.98
CA ASP A 37 -32.59 9.78 -19.30
C ASP A 37 -31.45 8.83 -18.93
N LEU A 38 -31.78 7.61 -18.47
CA LEU A 38 -30.81 6.56 -18.15
C LEU A 38 -30.08 6.05 -19.40
N THR A 39 -30.80 5.85 -20.49
CA THR A 39 -30.21 5.42 -21.77
C THR A 39 -29.32 6.52 -22.34
N GLY A 40 -29.77 7.77 -22.30
CA GLY A 40 -29.01 8.95 -22.72
C GLY A 40 -27.77 9.16 -21.86
N LEU A 41 -27.85 8.92 -20.55
CA LEU A 41 -26.68 8.95 -19.66
C LEU A 41 -25.67 7.85 -20.01
N GLY A 42 -26.12 6.61 -20.24
CA GLY A 42 -25.25 5.50 -20.63
C GLY A 42 -24.59 5.70 -22.00
N VAL A 43 -25.37 6.10 -23.00
CA VAL A 43 -24.86 6.36 -24.35
C VAL A 43 -23.95 7.59 -24.33
N GLY A 44 -24.36 8.67 -23.68
CA GLY A 44 -23.60 9.92 -23.60
C GLY A 44 -22.28 9.78 -22.85
N SER A 45 -22.25 9.02 -21.75
CA SER A 45 -21.01 8.74 -20.99
C SER A 45 -20.02 7.90 -21.79
N THR A 46 -20.50 6.94 -22.58
CA THR A 46 -19.67 5.92 -23.25
C THR A 46 -19.26 6.32 -24.67
N LEU A 47 -20.14 6.99 -25.44
CA LEU A 47 -19.85 7.49 -26.79
C LEU A 47 -19.13 8.84 -26.73
N GLY A 48 -17.90 8.83 -26.22
CA GLY A 48 -17.03 10.00 -26.16
C GLY A 48 -15.70 9.74 -26.84
N LEU A 49 -14.64 9.88 -26.06
CA LEU A 49 -13.25 9.74 -26.49
C LEU A 49 -12.99 8.43 -27.26
N GLY A 50 -13.61 7.33 -26.84
CA GLY A 50 -13.40 6.04 -27.48
C GLY A 50 -13.77 6.07 -28.97
N VAL A 51 -14.92 6.68 -29.31
CA VAL A 51 -15.41 6.69 -30.70
C VAL A 51 -14.54 7.60 -31.55
N TYR A 52 -14.24 8.78 -31.02
CA TYR A 52 -13.65 9.88 -31.76
C TYR A 52 -12.12 9.81 -31.87
N VAL A 53 -11.44 9.17 -30.92
CA VAL A 53 -9.97 9.12 -30.88
C VAL A 53 -9.46 7.67 -30.93
N LEU A 54 -9.96 6.82 -30.03
CA LEU A 54 -9.37 5.50 -29.80
C LEU A 54 -9.48 4.58 -31.02
N ALA A 55 -10.56 4.68 -31.80
CA ALA A 55 -10.70 3.87 -33.00
C ALA A 55 -9.56 4.11 -34.01
N GLY A 56 -9.06 5.35 -34.10
CA GLY A 56 -7.96 5.70 -34.99
C GLY A 56 -6.59 5.32 -34.45
N SER A 57 -6.33 5.62 -33.17
CA SER A 57 -5.04 5.27 -32.56
C SER A 57 -4.81 3.76 -32.50
N VAL A 58 -5.83 2.98 -32.14
CA VAL A 58 -5.73 1.50 -32.10
C VAL A 58 -5.59 0.91 -33.50
N ALA A 59 -6.28 1.47 -34.49
CA ALA A 59 -6.11 1.06 -35.88
C ALA A 59 -4.67 1.30 -36.37
N ARG A 60 -4.11 2.48 -36.08
CA ARG A 60 -2.76 2.83 -36.52
C ARG A 60 -1.66 2.02 -35.82
N GLU A 61 -1.77 1.82 -34.51
CA GLU A 61 -0.64 1.35 -33.70
C GLU A 61 -0.68 -0.14 -33.36
N GLN A 62 -1.86 -0.77 -33.29
CA GLN A 62 -1.98 -2.11 -32.69
C GLN A 62 -2.76 -3.12 -33.52
N ALA A 63 -3.87 -2.75 -34.14
CA ALA A 63 -4.79 -3.73 -34.75
C ALA A 63 -4.91 -3.61 -36.28
N GLY A 64 -4.56 -2.46 -36.87
CA GLY A 64 -4.86 -2.21 -38.28
C GLY A 64 -6.37 -2.23 -38.55
N PRO A 65 -6.80 -2.69 -39.73
CA PRO A 65 -8.22 -2.90 -40.05
C PRO A 65 -8.94 -3.85 -39.08
N ALA A 66 -8.20 -4.80 -38.46
CA ALA A 66 -8.74 -5.71 -37.47
C ALA A 66 -9.12 -5.04 -36.13
N VAL A 67 -9.00 -3.71 -36.02
CA VAL A 67 -9.62 -2.93 -34.93
C VAL A 67 -11.14 -3.18 -34.85
N VAL A 68 -11.80 -3.51 -35.96
CA VAL A 68 -13.22 -3.88 -35.98
C VAL A 68 -13.47 -5.16 -35.16
N VAL A 69 -12.58 -6.14 -35.28
CA VAL A 69 -12.62 -7.37 -34.46
C VAL A 69 -12.27 -7.06 -33.01
N SER A 70 -11.32 -6.15 -32.79
CA SER A 70 -10.94 -5.69 -31.44
C SER A 70 -12.13 -5.07 -30.70
N PHE A 71 -12.91 -4.20 -31.36
CA PHE A 71 -14.14 -3.64 -30.81
C PHE A 71 -15.23 -4.71 -30.62
N LEU A 72 -15.34 -5.71 -31.50
CA LEU A 72 -16.28 -6.81 -31.34
C LEU A 72 -15.96 -7.66 -30.09
N VAL A 73 -14.69 -8.01 -29.89
CA VAL A 73 -14.23 -8.76 -28.70
C VAL A 73 -14.48 -7.94 -27.43
N ALA A 74 -14.12 -6.66 -27.43
CA ALA A 74 -14.39 -5.75 -26.33
C ALA A 74 -15.91 -5.65 -26.04
N ALA A 75 -16.75 -5.52 -27.07
CA ALA A 75 -18.20 -5.47 -26.93
C ALA A 75 -18.78 -6.75 -26.30
N ILE A 76 -18.29 -7.93 -26.69
CA ILE A 76 -18.71 -9.20 -26.11
C ILE A 76 -18.32 -9.27 -24.63
N ALA A 77 -17.08 -8.91 -24.29
CA ALA A 77 -16.62 -8.89 -22.90
C ALA A 77 -17.48 -7.94 -22.04
N SER A 78 -17.70 -6.71 -22.52
CA SER A 78 -18.53 -5.70 -21.84
C SER A 78 -19.99 -6.09 -21.76
N ALA A 79 -20.56 -6.72 -22.79
CA ALA A 79 -21.95 -7.18 -22.78
C ALA A 79 -22.19 -8.24 -21.72
N ILE A 80 -21.29 -9.23 -21.60
CA ILE A 80 -21.41 -10.29 -20.59
C ILE A 80 -21.28 -9.69 -19.18
N ALA A 81 -20.34 -8.76 -18.97
CA ALA A 81 -20.20 -8.04 -17.70
C ALA A 81 -21.47 -7.21 -17.38
N ALA A 82 -22.01 -6.50 -18.37
CA ALA A 82 -23.18 -5.65 -18.21
C ALA A 82 -24.46 -6.42 -17.88
N LEU A 83 -24.62 -7.64 -18.39
CA LEU A 83 -25.71 -8.52 -17.93
C LEU A 83 -25.59 -8.79 -16.42
N CYS A 84 -24.37 -9.00 -15.91
CA CYS A 84 -24.14 -9.19 -14.48
C CYS A 84 -24.48 -7.92 -13.67
N TYR A 85 -24.12 -6.74 -14.18
CA TYR A 85 -24.53 -5.45 -13.59
C TYR A 85 -26.05 -5.26 -13.60
N ALA A 86 -26.72 -5.61 -14.70
CA ALA A 86 -28.15 -5.46 -14.85
C ALA A 86 -28.93 -6.32 -13.83
N GLU A 87 -28.52 -7.56 -13.59
CA GLU A 87 -29.13 -8.39 -12.54
C GLU A 87 -28.92 -7.81 -11.14
N PHE A 88 -27.72 -7.31 -10.84
CA PHE A 88 -27.46 -6.70 -9.54
C PHE A 88 -28.24 -5.42 -9.31
N ALA A 89 -28.32 -4.56 -10.33
CA ALA A 89 -29.09 -3.33 -10.27
C ALA A 89 -30.58 -3.60 -10.08
N ALA A 90 -31.09 -4.69 -10.67
CA ALA A 90 -32.46 -5.14 -10.44
C ALA A 90 -32.68 -5.65 -9.00
N ARG A 91 -31.65 -6.19 -8.35
CA ARG A 91 -31.73 -6.76 -6.99
C ARG A 91 -31.47 -5.73 -5.88
N VAL A 92 -30.57 -4.78 -6.10
CA VAL A 92 -30.16 -3.76 -5.12
C VAL A 92 -30.13 -2.38 -5.79
N PRO A 93 -31.29 -1.71 -5.95
CA PRO A 93 -31.39 -0.41 -6.61
C PRO A 93 -30.97 0.75 -5.68
N LYS A 94 -29.73 0.72 -5.18
CA LYS A 94 -29.13 1.75 -4.31
C LYS A 94 -28.01 2.50 -5.05
N ALA A 95 -27.69 3.72 -4.61
CA ALA A 95 -26.60 4.51 -5.19
C ALA A 95 -25.24 3.90 -4.83
N GLY A 96 -24.32 3.81 -5.80
CA GLY A 96 -22.95 3.32 -5.60
C GLY A 96 -22.53 2.08 -6.39
N SER A 97 -23.39 1.52 -7.26
CA SER A 97 -23.04 0.47 -8.25
C SER A 97 -22.19 -0.68 -7.63
N ALA A 98 -21.07 -1.07 -8.26
CA ALA A 98 -20.24 -2.20 -7.89
C ALA A 98 -19.72 -2.18 -6.44
N TYR A 99 -19.56 -1.01 -5.83
CA TYR A 99 -19.24 -0.86 -4.41
C TYR A 99 -20.34 -1.48 -3.54
N VAL A 100 -21.60 -1.07 -3.75
CA VAL A 100 -22.74 -1.60 -2.98
C VAL A 100 -22.98 -3.08 -3.29
N TYR A 101 -22.83 -3.48 -4.56
CA TYR A 101 -23.02 -4.88 -4.99
C TYR A 101 -22.06 -5.81 -4.25
N SER A 102 -20.80 -5.40 -4.12
CA SER A 102 -19.77 -6.19 -3.45
C SER A 102 -19.88 -6.14 -1.93
N TYR A 103 -20.42 -5.05 -1.38
CA TYR A 103 -20.68 -4.93 0.06
C TYR A 103 -21.81 -5.87 0.51
N VAL A 104 -22.85 -6.02 -0.30
CA VAL A 104 -23.97 -6.94 0.00
C VAL A 104 -23.56 -8.41 -0.21
N SER A 105 -22.74 -8.70 -1.23
CA SER A 105 -22.44 -10.08 -1.65
C SER A 105 -21.19 -10.69 -1.01
N ILE A 106 -20.06 -9.98 -0.99
CA ILE A 106 -18.76 -10.48 -0.55
C ILE A 106 -18.44 -9.94 0.84
N GLY A 107 -18.35 -8.61 0.98
CA GLY A 107 -18.10 -7.93 2.25
C GLY A 107 -17.41 -6.57 2.13
N GLU A 108 -17.25 -5.90 3.27
CA GLU A 108 -16.76 -4.52 3.41
C GLU A 108 -15.39 -4.28 2.76
N PHE A 109 -14.41 -5.17 2.93
CA PHE A 109 -13.06 -4.97 2.37
C PHE A 109 -13.03 -5.02 0.85
N THR A 110 -13.71 -6.00 0.27
CA THR A 110 -13.86 -6.12 -1.19
C THR A 110 -14.66 -4.94 -1.75
N ALA A 111 -15.71 -4.51 -1.03
CA ALA A 111 -16.45 -3.31 -1.38
C ALA A 111 -15.54 -2.07 -1.40
N PHE A 112 -14.75 -1.85 -0.34
CA PHE A 112 -13.81 -0.72 -0.31
C PHE A 112 -12.81 -0.78 -1.47
N THR A 113 -12.22 -1.95 -1.75
CA THR A 113 -11.26 -2.14 -2.85
C THR A 113 -11.86 -1.67 -4.18
N ILE A 114 -13.11 -2.06 -4.44
CA ILE A 114 -13.81 -1.63 -5.66
C ILE A 114 -14.22 -0.18 -5.59
N GLY A 115 -14.72 0.32 -4.46
CA GLY A 115 -15.11 1.73 -4.31
C GLY A 115 -13.93 2.67 -4.56
N TRP A 116 -12.76 2.32 -4.04
CA TRP A 116 -11.51 3.05 -4.29
C TRP A 116 -11.04 2.97 -5.74
N ASN A 117 -11.24 1.81 -6.37
CA ASN A 117 -11.00 1.61 -7.79
C ASN A 117 -11.96 2.42 -8.68
N LEU A 118 -13.26 2.47 -8.35
CA LEU A 118 -14.26 3.28 -9.06
C LEU A 118 -13.95 4.79 -8.95
N ILE A 119 -13.40 5.25 -7.83
CA ILE A 119 -12.94 6.64 -7.71
C ILE A 119 -11.85 6.92 -8.75
N LEU A 120 -10.86 6.04 -8.90
CA LEU A 120 -9.82 6.18 -9.94
C LEU A 120 -10.43 6.20 -11.32
N GLU A 121 -11.29 5.22 -11.62
CA GLU A 121 -11.93 5.04 -12.91
C GLU A 121 -12.65 6.30 -13.37
N TYR A 122 -13.51 6.89 -12.53
CA TYR A 122 -14.25 8.08 -12.93
C TYR A 122 -13.39 9.36 -12.94
N VAL A 123 -12.37 9.46 -12.07
CA VAL A 123 -11.40 10.58 -12.12
C VAL A 123 -10.64 10.53 -13.43
N ILE A 124 -10.07 9.37 -13.79
CA ILE A 124 -9.31 9.17 -15.02
C ILE A 124 -10.20 9.32 -16.24
N GLY A 125 -11.41 8.76 -16.24
CA GLY A 125 -12.36 8.91 -17.33
C GLY A 125 -12.75 10.36 -17.57
N THR A 126 -12.91 11.15 -16.51
CA THR A 126 -13.09 12.60 -16.60
C THR A 126 -11.85 13.26 -17.23
N SER A 127 -10.67 12.93 -16.74
CA SER A 127 -9.41 13.51 -17.24
C SER A 127 -9.12 13.17 -18.70
N SER A 128 -9.35 11.91 -19.12
CA SER A 128 -9.05 11.45 -20.47
C SER A 128 -9.98 12.09 -21.50
N VAL A 129 -11.27 12.22 -21.19
CA VAL A 129 -12.23 12.88 -22.07
C VAL A 129 -11.92 14.38 -22.20
N ALA A 130 -11.56 15.04 -21.10
CA ALA A 130 -11.12 16.44 -21.13
C ALA A 130 -9.84 16.64 -21.96
N ARG A 131 -8.93 15.66 -21.93
CA ARG A 131 -7.71 15.67 -22.74
C ARG A 131 -7.96 15.45 -24.23
N GLY A 132 -8.82 14.49 -24.59
CA GLY A 132 -9.23 14.32 -25.98
C GLY A 132 -9.95 15.54 -26.53
N MET A 133 -10.75 16.23 -25.71
CA MET A 133 -11.40 17.49 -26.09
C MET A 133 -10.37 18.58 -26.39
N SER A 134 -9.30 18.66 -25.59
CA SER A 134 -8.19 19.57 -25.85
C SER A 134 -7.49 19.27 -27.18
N GLY A 135 -7.19 17.99 -27.46
CA GLY A 135 -6.60 17.57 -28.74
C GLY A 135 -7.47 17.90 -29.96
N TYR A 136 -8.79 17.68 -29.87
CA TYR A 136 -9.73 18.07 -30.93
C TYR A 136 -9.76 19.57 -31.20
N ILE A 137 -9.70 20.39 -30.15
CA ILE A 137 -9.67 21.85 -30.27
C ILE A 137 -8.32 22.32 -30.80
N ASP A 138 -7.22 21.72 -30.34
CA ASP A 138 -5.88 22.07 -30.81
C ASP A 138 -5.71 21.75 -32.31
N SER A 139 -6.23 20.61 -32.77
CA SER A 139 -6.28 20.23 -34.19
C SER A 139 -7.04 21.25 -35.05
N LEU A 140 -8.14 21.82 -34.53
CA LEU A 140 -8.89 22.89 -35.23
C LEU A 140 -8.12 24.21 -35.35
N VAL A 141 -7.09 24.41 -34.54
CA VAL A 141 -6.27 25.63 -34.50
C VAL A 141 -4.84 25.35 -35.02
N ASP A 142 -4.66 24.27 -35.79
CA ASP A 142 -3.38 23.83 -36.38
C ASP A 142 -2.27 23.52 -35.35
N ASN A 143 -2.65 22.91 -34.23
CA ASN A 143 -1.79 22.51 -33.12
C ASN A 143 -1.00 23.67 -32.48
N LYS A 144 -1.58 24.88 -32.49
CA LYS A 144 -0.93 26.08 -31.93
C LYS A 144 -0.91 26.09 -30.40
N ILE A 145 -1.90 25.48 -29.74
CA ILE A 145 -2.00 25.45 -28.27
C ILE A 145 -0.91 24.52 -27.73
N SER A 146 -0.79 23.29 -28.24
CA SER A 146 0.26 22.37 -27.80
C SER A 146 1.66 22.91 -28.09
N LYS A 147 1.90 23.50 -29.28
CA LYS A 147 3.21 24.12 -29.60
C LYS A 147 3.57 25.24 -28.63
N ALA A 148 2.65 26.18 -28.39
CA ALA A 148 2.89 27.28 -27.46
C ALA A 148 3.15 26.80 -26.02
N MET A 149 2.44 25.75 -25.57
CA MET A 149 2.62 25.21 -24.22
C MET A 149 3.91 24.38 -24.08
N ARG A 150 4.28 23.61 -25.11
CA ARG A 150 5.57 22.90 -25.18
C ARG A 150 6.76 23.87 -25.15
N GLU A 151 6.64 25.03 -25.80
CA GLU A 151 7.65 26.09 -25.75
C GLU A 151 7.71 26.79 -24.38
N ALA A 152 6.55 27.05 -23.76
CA ALA A 152 6.47 27.80 -22.51
C ALA A 152 6.83 26.96 -21.27
N MET A 153 6.36 25.71 -21.19
CA MET A 153 6.52 24.83 -20.03
C MET A 153 6.65 23.34 -20.46
N PRO A 154 7.80 22.94 -21.03
CA PRO A 154 8.05 21.54 -21.35
C PRO A 154 8.20 20.70 -20.07
N ILE A 155 7.62 19.51 -20.08
CA ILE A 155 7.76 18.49 -19.04
C ILE A 155 8.46 17.29 -19.69
N ASP A 156 9.74 17.09 -19.38
CA ASP A 156 10.59 16.08 -20.02
C ASP A 156 10.66 14.81 -19.16
N VAL A 157 9.49 14.20 -18.95
CA VAL A 157 9.32 13.02 -18.08
C VAL A 157 8.42 12.00 -18.75
N ASP A 158 8.95 10.83 -19.10
CA ASP A 158 8.26 9.77 -19.85
C ASP A 158 6.92 9.29 -19.24
N PHE A 159 6.73 9.48 -17.92
CA PHE A 159 5.49 9.09 -17.24
C PHE A 159 4.41 10.19 -17.18
N LEU A 160 4.72 11.43 -17.57
CA LEU A 160 3.80 12.57 -17.59
C LEU A 160 3.54 13.01 -19.03
N SER A 161 2.67 14.02 -19.18
CA SER A 161 2.49 14.76 -20.42
C SER A 161 3.67 15.66 -20.73
N ASP A 162 4.00 15.80 -22.00
CA ASP A 162 5.04 16.69 -22.53
C ASP A 162 4.84 18.17 -22.15
N TYR A 163 3.60 18.56 -21.81
CA TYR A 163 3.23 19.90 -21.34
C TYR A 163 2.02 19.86 -20.40
N PRO A 164 1.86 20.83 -19.48
CA PRO A 164 0.68 20.93 -18.64
C PRO A 164 -0.52 21.51 -19.39
N ASP A 165 -1.64 20.78 -19.43
CA ASP A 165 -2.84 21.19 -20.17
C ASP A 165 -3.82 22.00 -19.32
N PHE A 166 -3.65 23.32 -19.33
CA PHE A 166 -4.53 24.23 -18.61
C PHE A 166 -5.93 24.31 -19.22
N PHE A 167 -6.09 24.01 -20.51
CA PHE A 167 -7.40 24.04 -21.15
C PHE A 167 -8.29 22.95 -20.54
N SER A 168 -7.80 21.71 -20.53
CA SER A 168 -8.50 20.59 -19.88
C SER A 168 -8.74 20.86 -18.39
N PHE A 169 -7.75 21.42 -17.68
CA PHE A 169 -7.88 21.78 -16.26
C PHE A 169 -9.06 22.72 -16.00
N VAL A 170 -9.16 23.82 -16.77
CA VAL A 170 -10.22 24.82 -16.60
C VAL A 170 -11.59 24.27 -16.98
N VAL A 171 -11.68 23.50 -18.07
CA VAL A 171 -12.95 22.89 -18.52
C VAL A 171 -13.50 21.95 -17.45
N VAL A 172 -12.66 21.09 -16.85
CA VAL A 172 -13.09 20.17 -15.79
C VAL A 172 -13.61 20.94 -14.57
N LEU A 173 -12.94 22.03 -14.16
CA LEU A 173 -13.40 22.84 -13.02
C LEU A 173 -14.74 23.55 -13.30
N ILE A 174 -14.93 24.07 -14.51
CA ILE A 174 -16.19 24.71 -14.92
C ILE A 174 -17.34 23.68 -14.86
N LEU A 175 -17.15 22.50 -15.45
CA LEU A 175 -18.18 21.45 -15.45
C LEU A 175 -18.40 20.86 -14.06
N SER A 176 -17.37 20.79 -13.22
CA SER A 176 -17.52 20.43 -11.81
C SER A 176 -18.40 21.43 -11.06
N GLY A 177 -18.22 22.73 -11.33
CA GLY A 177 -19.07 23.79 -10.78
C GLY A 177 -20.52 23.68 -11.27
N LEU A 178 -20.71 23.38 -12.54
CA LEU A 178 -22.04 23.16 -13.13
C LEU A 178 -22.78 21.99 -12.48
N LEU A 179 -22.10 20.85 -12.31
CA LEU A 179 -22.66 19.67 -11.64
C LEU A 179 -22.97 19.92 -10.15
N ALA A 180 -22.19 20.78 -9.48
CA ALA A 180 -22.47 21.18 -8.11
C ALA A 180 -23.76 22.01 -8.00
N TYR A 181 -24.11 22.80 -9.03
CA TYR A 181 -25.30 23.67 -9.04
C TYR A 181 -26.63 22.90 -9.16
N GLY A 182 -26.67 21.74 -9.82
CA GLY A 182 -27.85 20.87 -9.79
C GLY A 182 -27.98 19.86 -10.93
N VAL A 183 -28.48 18.66 -10.58
CA VAL A 183 -28.56 17.50 -11.49
C VAL A 183 -29.67 17.62 -12.53
N LYS A 184 -30.83 18.21 -12.19
CA LYS A 184 -32.02 18.23 -13.04
C LYS A 184 -31.81 19.01 -14.36
N GLU A 185 -31.14 20.16 -14.27
CA GLU A 185 -30.80 20.94 -15.47
C GLU A 185 -29.68 20.26 -16.27
N SER A 186 -28.77 19.56 -15.60
CA SER A 186 -27.68 18.80 -16.24
C SER A 186 -28.19 17.62 -17.07
N THR A 187 -29.26 16.93 -16.66
CA THR A 187 -29.79 15.75 -17.37
C THR A 187 -30.48 16.12 -18.68
N LEU A 188 -31.18 17.26 -18.72
CA LEU A 188 -31.77 17.77 -19.96
C LEU A 188 -30.68 18.09 -20.99
N MET A 189 -29.62 18.78 -20.55
CA MET A 189 -28.50 19.14 -21.40
C MET A 189 -27.75 17.89 -21.89
N ASN A 190 -27.57 16.88 -21.03
CA ASN A 190 -26.97 15.60 -21.40
C ASN A 190 -27.77 14.90 -22.51
N ASN A 191 -29.10 14.84 -22.41
CA ASN A 191 -29.94 14.22 -23.44
C ASN A 191 -29.85 14.95 -24.78
N ILE A 192 -29.83 16.28 -24.77
CA ILE A 192 -29.68 17.10 -25.98
C ILE A 192 -28.33 16.80 -26.64
N PHE A 193 -27.24 16.87 -25.89
CA PHE A 193 -25.91 16.62 -26.45
C PHE A 193 -25.71 15.17 -26.89
N THR A 194 -26.31 14.20 -26.20
CA THR A 194 -26.33 12.79 -26.64
C THR A 194 -27.06 12.64 -27.97
N GLY A 195 -28.20 13.34 -28.15
CA GLY A 195 -28.93 13.36 -29.42
C GLY A 195 -28.09 13.95 -30.55
N VAL A 196 -27.42 15.08 -30.29
CA VAL A 196 -26.48 15.70 -31.25
C VAL A 196 -25.34 14.74 -31.59
N ASN A 197 -24.76 14.08 -30.60
CA ASN A 197 -23.69 13.10 -30.79
C ASN A 197 -24.11 11.94 -31.70
N LEU A 198 -25.29 11.36 -31.48
CA LEU A 198 -25.80 10.29 -32.34
C LEU A 198 -26.06 10.76 -33.78
N ILE A 199 -26.51 12.01 -33.97
CA ILE A 199 -26.65 12.61 -35.30
C ILE A 199 -25.29 12.74 -35.98
N VAL A 200 -24.28 13.23 -35.26
CA VAL A 200 -22.91 13.39 -35.79
C VAL A 200 -22.31 12.05 -36.17
N ILE A 201 -22.44 11.02 -35.33
CA ILE A 201 -22.04 9.64 -35.66
C ILE A 201 -22.78 9.16 -36.92
N GLY A 202 -24.08 9.41 -37.04
CA GLY A 202 -24.85 9.09 -38.24
C GLY A 202 -24.30 9.78 -39.50
N ILE A 203 -23.91 11.06 -39.40
CA ILE A 203 -23.28 11.81 -40.49
C ILE A 203 -21.93 11.18 -40.86
N VAL A 204 -21.10 10.84 -39.88
CA VAL A 204 -19.80 10.18 -40.11
C VAL A 204 -19.98 8.84 -40.82
N LEU A 205 -20.93 8.02 -40.38
CA LEU A 205 -21.20 6.72 -40.99
C LEU A 205 -21.66 6.84 -42.44
N VAL A 206 -22.54 7.80 -42.75
CA VAL A 206 -23.03 8.02 -44.12
C VAL A 206 -21.95 8.66 -45.00
N ALA A 207 -21.32 9.74 -44.54
CA ALA A 207 -20.32 10.48 -45.31
C ALA A 207 -19.04 9.69 -45.54
N GLY A 208 -18.54 9.01 -44.50
CA GLY A 208 -17.39 8.13 -44.63
C GLY A 208 -17.74 6.87 -45.42
N GLY A 209 -18.96 6.32 -45.26
CA GLY A 209 -19.44 5.17 -46.01
C GLY A 209 -19.45 5.36 -47.54
N ILE A 210 -19.68 6.59 -48.02
CA ILE A 210 -19.62 6.93 -49.45
C ILE A 210 -18.19 6.85 -50.00
N ASN A 211 -17.18 7.03 -49.15
CA ASN A 211 -15.76 7.06 -49.51
C ASN A 211 -15.00 5.81 -49.04
N CYS A 212 -15.71 4.73 -48.70
CA CYS A 212 -15.08 3.46 -48.32
C CYS A 212 -14.49 2.74 -49.53
N ASP A 213 -13.20 2.41 -49.44
CA ASP A 213 -12.51 1.56 -50.40
C ASP A 213 -12.12 0.22 -49.73
N PRO A 214 -12.69 -0.92 -50.15
CA PRO A 214 -12.32 -2.24 -49.62
C PRO A 214 -10.84 -2.59 -49.79
N ASP A 215 -10.15 -1.98 -50.76
CA ASP A 215 -8.73 -2.26 -51.01
C ASP A 215 -7.84 -1.83 -49.82
N ASN A 216 -8.30 -0.88 -49.00
CA ASN A 216 -7.62 -0.46 -47.77
C ASN A 216 -7.54 -1.57 -46.70
N TRP A 217 -8.30 -2.66 -46.84
CA TRP A 217 -8.20 -3.85 -45.97
C TRP A 217 -7.29 -4.94 -46.54
N THR A 218 -6.81 -4.81 -47.77
CA THR A 218 -5.97 -5.80 -48.47
C THR A 218 -4.63 -5.22 -48.94
N ILE A 219 -4.13 -4.18 -48.25
CA ILE A 219 -2.88 -3.49 -48.59
C ILE A 219 -1.69 -4.47 -48.52
N ASP A 220 -0.94 -4.61 -49.62
CA ASP A 220 0.28 -5.42 -49.66
C ASP A 220 1.40 -4.70 -48.87
N PRO A 221 2.22 -5.42 -48.08
CA PRO A 221 3.37 -4.83 -47.37
C PRO A 221 4.27 -3.93 -48.22
N LYS A 222 4.35 -4.16 -49.53
CA LYS A 222 5.19 -3.40 -50.45
C LYS A 222 4.64 -2.02 -50.79
N ASP A 223 3.33 -1.82 -50.66
CA ASP A 223 2.65 -0.56 -50.97
C ASP A 223 2.68 0.43 -49.78
N ILE A 224 3.23 -0.01 -48.64
CA ILE A 224 3.38 0.80 -47.43
C ILE A 224 4.62 1.69 -47.57
N PRO A 225 4.49 3.04 -47.45
CA PRO A 225 5.62 3.94 -47.56
C PRO A 225 6.71 3.68 -46.51
N ALA A 226 7.98 3.80 -46.91
CA ALA A 226 9.11 3.64 -46.01
C ALA A 226 9.06 4.69 -44.87
N GLY A 227 9.10 4.24 -43.62
CA GLY A 227 9.02 5.10 -42.42
C GLY A 227 7.71 4.96 -41.62
N TYR A 228 6.71 4.25 -42.14
CA TYR A 228 5.47 3.94 -41.41
C TYR A 228 5.49 2.51 -40.83
N ASN A 229 4.99 2.34 -39.60
CA ASN A 229 4.85 1.02 -38.97
C ASN A 229 3.56 0.34 -39.47
N GLY A 230 3.63 -0.28 -40.64
CA GLY A 230 2.49 -0.96 -41.28
C GLY A 230 2.36 -2.45 -40.99
N GLY A 231 3.20 -3.03 -40.12
CA GLY A 231 3.19 -4.47 -39.85
C GLY A 231 3.26 -5.34 -41.12
N ALA A 232 2.54 -6.46 -41.11
CA ALA A 232 2.49 -7.43 -42.21
C ALA A 232 1.48 -7.09 -43.33
N GLY A 233 0.92 -5.87 -43.34
CA GLY A 233 -0.13 -5.49 -44.29
C GLY A 233 -1.45 -6.29 -44.14
N GLY A 234 -2.39 -6.04 -45.04
CA GLY A 234 -3.70 -6.69 -45.06
C GLY A 234 -4.62 -6.34 -43.88
N PHE A 235 -5.54 -7.24 -43.56
CA PHE A 235 -6.60 -7.00 -42.57
C PHE A 235 -6.09 -7.00 -41.12
N ALA A 236 -5.13 -7.87 -40.80
CA ALA A 236 -4.57 -8.03 -39.45
C ALA A 236 -3.03 -7.89 -39.46
N PRO A 237 -2.51 -6.67 -39.72
CA PRO A 237 -1.07 -6.44 -39.92
C PRO A 237 -0.22 -6.78 -38.70
N PHE A 238 -0.80 -6.75 -37.50
CA PHE A 238 -0.12 -7.05 -36.23
C PHE A 238 -0.54 -8.42 -35.64
N GLY A 239 -1.21 -9.26 -36.43
CA GLY A 239 -1.64 -10.60 -36.03
C GLY A 239 -2.68 -10.63 -34.90
N PHE A 240 -2.87 -11.81 -34.31
CA PHE A 240 -3.85 -12.03 -33.24
C PHE A 240 -3.47 -11.32 -31.93
N ALA A 241 -2.18 -11.24 -31.61
CA ALA A 241 -1.67 -10.48 -30.47
C ALA A 241 -2.08 -8.99 -30.56
N GLY A 242 -1.92 -8.39 -31.74
CA GLY A 242 -2.37 -7.00 -32.00
C GLY A 242 -3.88 -6.80 -31.86
N ILE A 243 -4.69 -7.78 -32.28
CA ILE A 243 -6.15 -7.77 -32.07
C ILE A 243 -6.51 -7.82 -30.59
N MET A 244 -5.83 -8.66 -29.80
CA MET A 244 -6.14 -8.79 -28.37
C MET A 244 -5.63 -7.60 -27.54
N ALA A 245 -4.45 -7.08 -27.86
CA ALA A 245 -3.94 -5.84 -27.28
C ALA A 245 -4.83 -4.65 -27.64
N GLY A 246 -5.26 -4.57 -28.91
CA GLY A 246 -6.24 -3.61 -29.39
C GLY A 246 -7.59 -3.76 -28.67
N ALA A 247 -8.07 -4.98 -28.44
CA ALA A 247 -9.32 -5.23 -27.71
C ALA A 247 -9.26 -4.75 -26.25
N ALA A 248 -8.11 -4.91 -25.58
CA ALA A 248 -7.89 -4.44 -24.22
C ALA A 248 -7.95 -2.90 -24.13
N LYS A 249 -7.43 -2.20 -25.15
CA LYS A 249 -7.55 -0.75 -25.26
C LYS A 249 -8.95 -0.33 -25.68
N CYS A 250 -9.54 -0.91 -26.72
CA CYS A 250 -10.91 -0.70 -27.19
C CYS A 250 -11.97 -0.92 -26.10
N PHE A 251 -11.67 -1.75 -25.08
CA PHE A 251 -12.54 -1.94 -23.91
C PHE A 251 -12.87 -0.62 -23.22
N TYR A 252 -11.93 0.35 -23.19
CA TYR A 252 -12.18 1.72 -22.73
C TYR A 252 -13.44 2.32 -23.37
N GLY A 253 -13.64 2.08 -24.67
CA GLY A 253 -14.78 2.60 -25.42
C GLY A 253 -16.12 2.09 -24.93
N PHE A 254 -16.18 0.97 -24.20
CA PHE A 254 -17.40 0.42 -23.63
C PHE A 254 -17.59 0.73 -22.14
N VAL A 255 -16.67 1.47 -21.54
CA VAL A 255 -16.77 1.91 -20.14
C VAL A 255 -17.76 3.06 -20.04
N GLY A 256 -18.70 2.98 -19.10
CA GLY A 256 -19.71 4.00 -18.88
C GLY A 256 -21.12 3.45 -18.69
N PHE A 257 -21.46 2.24 -19.16
CA PHE A 257 -22.80 1.67 -18.88
C PHE A 257 -23.08 1.48 -17.38
N ASP A 258 -22.03 1.29 -16.59
CA ASP A 258 -22.07 1.15 -15.13
C ASP A 258 -22.40 2.47 -14.43
N CYS A 259 -22.31 3.62 -15.12
CA CYS A 259 -22.83 4.90 -14.63
C CYS A 259 -24.35 4.81 -14.37
N ILE A 260 -25.08 4.07 -15.21
CA ILE A 260 -26.53 3.84 -15.08
C ILE A 260 -26.83 3.09 -13.77
N ALA A 261 -25.98 2.14 -13.40
CA ALA A 261 -26.11 1.39 -12.17
C ALA A 261 -25.89 2.25 -10.91
N THR A 262 -25.15 3.37 -11.00
CA THR A 262 -24.99 4.29 -9.86
C THR A 262 -26.21 5.14 -9.57
N THR A 263 -27.16 5.26 -10.51
CA THR A 263 -28.34 6.11 -10.38
C THR A 263 -29.54 5.42 -9.74
N GLY A 264 -29.33 4.30 -9.04
CA GLY A 264 -30.38 3.47 -8.43
C GLY A 264 -31.43 4.26 -7.63
N GLU A 265 -30.96 5.23 -6.84
CA GLU A 265 -31.81 6.04 -5.96
C GLU A 265 -32.52 7.20 -6.67
N GLU A 266 -32.06 7.58 -7.87
CA GLU A 266 -32.62 8.69 -8.67
C GLU A 266 -33.47 8.18 -9.85
N ALA A 267 -33.42 6.89 -10.16
CA ALA A 267 -34.18 6.26 -11.22
C ALA A 267 -35.63 5.98 -10.81
N LYS A 268 -36.56 6.30 -11.71
CA LYS A 268 -37.94 5.82 -11.62
C LYS A 268 -37.98 4.34 -12.00
N ASN A 269 -38.68 3.52 -11.23
CA ASN A 269 -38.79 2.06 -11.43
C ASN A 269 -37.40 1.40 -11.70
N PRO A 270 -36.44 1.54 -10.77
CA PRO A 270 -35.04 1.18 -11.00
C PRO A 270 -34.84 -0.30 -11.33
N GLU A 271 -35.65 -1.18 -10.73
CA GLU A 271 -35.61 -2.64 -10.92
C GLU A 271 -35.81 -3.08 -12.38
N ARG A 272 -36.50 -2.26 -13.17
CA ARG A 272 -36.79 -2.52 -14.58
C ARG A 272 -36.01 -1.59 -15.51
N ASN A 273 -35.97 -0.29 -15.18
CA ASN A 273 -35.44 0.71 -16.09
C ASN A 273 -33.92 0.69 -16.17
N ILE A 274 -33.21 0.35 -15.10
CA ILE A 274 -31.74 0.27 -15.13
C ILE A 274 -31.26 -0.91 -15.99
N PRO A 275 -31.76 -2.16 -15.81
CA PRO A 275 -31.41 -3.27 -16.68
C PRO A 275 -31.66 -3.00 -18.17
N LEU A 276 -32.82 -2.42 -18.49
CA LEU A 276 -33.18 -2.08 -19.87
C LEU A 276 -32.26 -1.01 -20.45
N ALA A 277 -31.97 0.04 -19.69
CA ALA A 277 -31.07 1.11 -20.14
C ALA A 277 -29.66 0.56 -20.42
N ILE A 278 -29.10 -0.28 -19.55
CA ILE A 278 -27.78 -0.89 -19.74
C ILE A 278 -27.71 -1.65 -21.07
N VAL A 279 -28.70 -2.51 -21.35
CA VAL A 279 -28.70 -3.33 -22.58
C VAL A 279 -28.93 -2.47 -23.83
N ILE A 280 -29.88 -1.52 -23.79
CA ILE A 280 -30.17 -0.63 -24.93
C ILE A 280 -28.95 0.24 -25.24
N SER A 281 -28.33 0.85 -24.22
CA SER A 281 -27.12 1.65 -24.39
C SER A 281 -26.02 0.83 -25.04
N LEU A 282 -25.73 -0.38 -24.55
CA LEU A 282 -24.67 -1.21 -25.12
C LEU A 282 -24.89 -1.60 -26.58
N ILE A 283 -26.13 -1.87 -26.99
CA ILE A 283 -26.45 -2.16 -28.39
C ILE A 283 -26.15 -0.95 -29.27
N ILE A 284 -26.61 0.24 -28.85
CA ILE A 284 -26.33 1.50 -29.57
C ILE A 284 -24.81 1.73 -29.65
N ILE A 285 -24.12 1.52 -28.53
CA ILE A 285 -22.69 1.71 -28.41
C ILE A 285 -21.92 0.77 -29.35
N PHE A 286 -22.24 -0.53 -29.33
CA PHE A 286 -21.64 -1.52 -30.21
C PHE A 286 -21.84 -1.16 -31.69
N LEU A 287 -23.06 -0.82 -32.10
CA LEU A 287 -23.35 -0.44 -33.48
C LEU A 287 -22.57 0.80 -33.92
N ALA A 288 -22.45 1.80 -33.04
CA ALA A 288 -21.67 3.00 -33.31
C ALA A 288 -20.18 2.66 -33.48
N TYR A 289 -19.55 1.97 -32.51
CA TYR A 289 -18.13 1.63 -32.55
C TYR A 289 -17.77 0.71 -33.72
N PHE A 290 -18.56 -0.34 -33.94
CA PHE A 290 -18.34 -1.28 -35.04
C PHE A 290 -18.49 -0.58 -36.39
N GLY A 291 -19.52 0.27 -36.55
CA GLY A 291 -19.73 1.04 -37.77
C GLY A 291 -18.60 2.04 -38.03
N ILE A 292 -18.22 2.83 -37.02
CA ILE A 292 -17.20 3.86 -37.15
C ILE A 292 -15.82 3.28 -37.45
N SER A 293 -15.43 2.22 -36.74
CA SER A 293 -14.14 1.57 -36.98
C SER A 293 -14.06 0.96 -38.38
N THR A 294 -15.18 0.39 -38.87
CA THR A 294 -15.28 -0.12 -40.25
C THR A 294 -15.12 1.02 -41.26
N VAL A 295 -15.89 2.10 -41.11
CA VAL A 295 -15.85 3.24 -42.04
C VAL A 295 -14.49 3.92 -42.03
N LEU A 296 -13.91 4.17 -40.84
CA LEU A 296 -12.64 4.87 -40.71
C LEU A 296 -11.48 4.09 -41.39
N THR A 297 -11.41 2.78 -41.17
CA THR A 297 -10.34 1.94 -41.74
C THR A 297 -10.54 1.60 -43.21
N MET A 298 -11.76 1.65 -43.72
CA MET A 298 -12.03 1.53 -45.16
C MET A 298 -11.86 2.86 -45.91
N ALA A 299 -12.10 4.00 -45.27
CA ALA A 299 -12.00 5.30 -45.93
C ALA A 299 -10.56 5.86 -45.97
N LEU A 300 -9.70 5.46 -45.03
CA LEU A 300 -8.29 5.86 -45.00
C LEU A 300 -7.40 4.69 -44.53
N PRO A 301 -6.27 4.40 -45.21
CA PRO A 301 -5.29 3.42 -44.77
C PRO A 301 -4.91 3.61 -43.30
N TYR A 302 -4.90 2.51 -42.54
CA TYR A 302 -4.72 2.53 -41.09
C TYR A 302 -3.42 3.22 -40.62
N TYR A 303 -2.34 3.14 -41.40
CA TYR A 303 -1.05 3.78 -41.07
C TYR A 303 -1.03 5.30 -41.31
N LEU A 304 -2.02 5.87 -42.03
CA LEU A 304 -2.14 7.32 -42.26
C LEU A 304 -3.07 8.01 -41.26
N GLN A 305 -3.74 7.27 -40.37
CA GLN A 305 -4.70 7.86 -39.45
C GLN A 305 -4.02 8.75 -38.40
N ASP A 306 -4.65 9.87 -38.05
CA ASP A 306 -4.17 10.71 -36.95
C ASP A 306 -4.57 10.09 -35.60
N PRO A 307 -3.64 9.91 -34.64
CA PRO A 307 -3.92 9.25 -33.36
C PRO A 307 -4.72 10.12 -32.38
N GLU A 308 -4.77 11.43 -32.56
CA GLU A 308 -5.48 12.36 -31.67
C GLU A 308 -6.82 12.84 -32.25
N ALA A 309 -6.90 12.99 -33.57
CA ALA A 309 -8.07 13.51 -34.28
C ALA A 309 -8.29 12.80 -35.64
N PRO A 310 -8.65 11.50 -35.66
CA PRO A 310 -8.74 10.71 -36.89
C PRO A 310 -9.82 11.22 -37.85
N PHE A 311 -10.96 11.72 -37.37
CA PHE A 311 -12.04 12.18 -38.24
C PHE A 311 -11.81 13.53 -38.90
N PRO A 312 -11.34 14.58 -38.18
CA PRO A 312 -10.94 15.82 -38.84
C PRO A 312 -9.89 15.57 -39.92
N HIS A 313 -8.91 14.70 -39.65
CA HIS A 313 -7.88 14.31 -40.61
C HIS A 313 -8.45 13.54 -41.82
N LEU A 314 -9.36 12.60 -41.59
CA LEU A 314 -10.06 11.87 -42.65
C LEU A 314 -10.77 12.82 -43.62
N PHE A 315 -11.65 13.70 -43.12
CA PHE A 315 -12.41 14.60 -44.00
C PHE A 315 -11.57 15.71 -44.61
N GLU A 316 -10.40 16.02 -44.04
CA GLU A 316 -9.40 16.88 -44.66
C GLU A 316 -8.71 16.19 -45.84
N SER A 317 -8.31 14.93 -45.69
CA SER A 317 -7.70 14.13 -46.76
C SER A 317 -8.63 13.90 -47.97
N ILE A 318 -9.94 13.89 -47.73
CA ILE A 318 -10.99 13.74 -48.77
C ILE A 318 -11.47 15.12 -49.30
N GLU A 319 -10.91 16.23 -48.82
CA GLU A 319 -11.28 17.61 -49.18
C GLU A 319 -12.75 18.00 -48.85
N TRP A 320 -13.38 17.30 -47.90
CA TRP A 320 -14.78 17.54 -47.46
C TRP A 320 -14.84 18.48 -46.25
N HIS A 321 -14.40 19.72 -46.45
CA HIS A 321 -14.24 20.71 -45.38
C HIS A 321 -15.52 21.02 -44.57
N ALA A 322 -16.70 21.01 -45.22
CA ALA A 322 -17.96 21.26 -44.52
C ALA A 322 -18.26 20.16 -43.49
N ILE A 323 -17.98 18.91 -43.84
CA ILE A 323 -18.21 17.75 -42.97
C ILE A 323 -17.13 17.69 -41.89
N LYS A 324 -15.86 18.04 -42.21
CA LYS A 324 -14.80 18.24 -41.19
C LYS A 324 -15.29 19.15 -40.05
N TRP A 325 -15.84 20.33 -40.36
CA TRP A 325 -16.32 21.27 -39.33
C TRP A 325 -17.52 20.74 -38.54
N ILE A 326 -18.50 20.13 -39.21
CA ILE A 326 -19.68 19.55 -38.55
C ILE A 326 -19.25 18.45 -37.57
N VAL A 327 -18.38 17.54 -38.01
CA VAL A 327 -17.91 16.41 -37.20
C VAL A 327 -17.02 16.89 -36.07
N SER A 328 -16.16 17.89 -36.28
CA SER A 328 -15.28 18.42 -35.23
C SER A 328 -16.06 19.14 -34.13
N ILE A 329 -17.00 20.02 -34.51
CA ILE A 329 -17.88 20.69 -33.54
C ILE A 329 -18.76 19.66 -32.83
N GLY A 330 -19.32 18.70 -33.59
CA GLY A 330 -20.08 17.58 -33.06
C GLY A 330 -19.33 16.73 -32.04
N ALA A 331 -18.06 16.41 -32.33
CA ALA A 331 -17.17 15.69 -31.44
C ALA A 331 -16.90 16.47 -30.14
N ILE A 332 -16.72 17.80 -30.21
CA ILE A 332 -16.56 18.64 -29.01
C ILE A 332 -17.82 18.56 -28.13
N PHE A 333 -19.02 18.65 -28.69
CA PHE A 333 -20.27 18.47 -27.94
C PHE A 333 -20.42 17.04 -27.38
N ALA A 334 -20.02 16.03 -28.15
CA ALA A 334 -20.00 14.64 -27.70
C ALA A 334 -19.06 14.42 -26.51
N LEU A 335 -17.84 14.95 -26.59
CA LEU A 335 -16.85 14.89 -25.52
C LEU A 335 -17.32 15.66 -24.27
N CYS A 336 -18.00 16.81 -24.42
CA CYS A 336 -18.68 17.48 -23.30
C CYS A 336 -19.74 16.59 -22.63
N THR A 337 -20.50 15.83 -23.44
CA THR A 337 -21.51 14.88 -22.93
C THR A 337 -20.86 13.77 -22.12
N SER A 338 -19.83 13.16 -22.71
CA SER A 338 -19.08 12.08 -22.06
C SER A 338 -18.39 12.55 -20.79
N LEU A 339 -17.89 13.80 -20.78
CA LEU A 339 -17.28 14.42 -19.61
C LEU A 339 -18.28 14.61 -18.47
N LEU A 340 -19.48 15.14 -18.77
CA LEU A 340 -20.57 15.21 -17.78
C LEU A 340 -21.00 13.82 -17.30
N GLY A 341 -21.08 12.85 -18.22
CA GLY A 341 -21.41 11.46 -17.93
C GLY A 341 -20.40 10.76 -17.02
N ALA A 342 -19.10 10.99 -17.21
CA ALA A 342 -18.03 10.42 -16.38
C ALA A 342 -17.93 11.11 -15.00
N MET A 343 -18.19 12.41 -14.93
CA MET A 343 -18.19 13.17 -13.67
C MET A 343 -19.43 12.92 -12.82
N PHE A 344 -20.51 12.42 -13.41
CA PHE A 344 -21.79 12.25 -12.73
C PHE A 344 -21.78 11.14 -11.65
N PRO A 345 -21.25 9.93 -11.88
CA PRO A 345 -21.21 8.85 -10.86
C PRO A 345 -20.31 9.13 -9.67
N LEU A 346 -19.21 9.86 -9.86
CA LEU A 346 -18.13 9.99 -8.89
C LEU A 346 -18.57 10.59 -7.54
N PRO A 347 -19.35 11.69 -7.48
CA PRO A 347 -19.88 12.20 -6.23
C PRO A 347 -20.81 11.22 -5.51
N ARG A 348 -21.48 10.32 -6.24
CA ARG A 348 -22.43 9.33 -5.69
C ARG A 348 -21.70 8.15 -5.07
N VAL A 349 -20.60 7.71 -5.67
CA VAL A 349 -19.71 6.71 -5.06
C VAL A 349 -19.08 7.28 -3.78
N LEU A 350 -18.58 8.52 -3.82
CA LEU A 350 -18.05 9.20 -2.63
C LEU A 350 -19.13 9.39 -1.55
N TYR A 351 -20.35 9.75 -1.94
CA TYR A 351 -21.49 9.82 -1.03
C TYR A 351 -21.79 8.46 -0.39
N ALA A 352 -21.92 7.38 -1.18
CA ALA A 352 -22.22 6.04 -0.67
C ALA A 352 -21.12 5.51 0.27
N MET A 353 -19.85 5.69 -0.08
CA MET A 353 -18.73 5.26 0.76
C MET A 353 -18.62 6.09 2.05
N SER A 354 -18.93 7.39 1.99
CA SER A 354 -18.89 8.26 3.18
C SER A 354 -20.11 8.10 4.07
N SER A 355 -21.27 7.79 3.50
CA SER A 355 -22.50 7.45 4.24
C SER A 355 -22.34 6.12 4.97
N ASP A 356 -21.58 5.17 4.43
CA ASP A 356 -21.25 3.92 5.12
C ASP A 356 -20.11 4.09 6.15
N GLY A 357 -19.54 5.29 6.25
CA GLY A 357 -18.48 5.63 7.20
C GLY A 357 -17.08 5.12 6.82
N ILE A 358 -16.91 4.57 5.61
CA ILE A 358 -15.65 3.97 5.16
C ILE A 358 -14.64 5.03 4.70
N ILE A 359 -15.12 6.18 4.20
CA ILE A 359 -14.29 7.36 3.89
C ILE A 359 -14.77 8.60 4.66
N TYR A 360 -14.08 9.73 4.51
CA TYR A 360 -14.30 10.93 5.31
C TYR A 360 -15.78 11.37 5.37
N LYS A 361 -16.36 11.35 6.57
CA LYS A 361 -17.82 11.50 6.79
C LYS A 361 -18.40 12.82 6.26
N LYS A 362 -17.64 13.90 6.10
CA LYS A 362 -18.19 15.18 5.56
C LYS A 362 -18.52 15.13 4.07
N LEU A 363 -18.00 14.15 3.33
CA LEU A 363 -18.33 13.98 1.90
C LEU A 363 -19.79 13.58 1.68
N GLN A 364 -20.48 13.10 2.72
CA GLN A 364 -21.90 12.74 2.64
C GLN A 364 -22.84 13.96 2.74
N THR A 365 -22.32 15.16 3.03
CA THR A 365 -23.14 16.35 3.26
C THR A 365 -23.80 16.79 1.95
N VAL A 366 -25.13 16.69 1.92
CA VAL A 366 -25.97 17.14 0.80
C VAL A 366 -26.44 18.57 1.04
N HIS A 367 -26.32 19.43 0.03
CA HIS A 367 -26.75 20.82 0.14
C HIS A 367 -28.28 20.94 0.04
N PRO A 368 -28.96 21.70 0.93
CA PRO A 368 -30.43 21.66 1.07
C PRO A 368 -31.19 22.20 -0.14
N LYS A 369 -30.61 23.12 -0.94
CA LYS A 369 -31.29 23.67 -2.13
C LYS A 369 -31.06 22.84 -3.39
N THR A 370 -29.86 22.28 -3.55
CA THR A 370 -29.46 21.59 -4.79
C THR A 370 -29.66 20.07 -4.67
N GLN A 371 -29.81 19.53 -3.46
CA GLN A 371 -29.90 18.10 -3.17
C GLN A 371 -28.72 17.30 -3.75
N THR A 372 -27.55 17.95 -3.83
CA THR A 372 -26.29 17.37 -4.35
C THR A 372 -25.16 17.43 -3.33
N PRO A 373 -24.21 16.47 -3.33
CA PRO A 373 -23.03 16.47 -2.46
C PRO A 373 -21.93 17.40 -3.00
N VAL A 374 -22.11 18.71 -2.85
CA VAL A 374 -21.24 19.76 -3.44
C VAL A 374 -19.75 19.56 -3.13
N LEU A 375 -19.41 19.21 -1.88
CA LEU A 375 -18.02 19.01 -1.46
C LEU A 375 -17.38 17.83 -2.20
N ALA A 376 -18.11 16.72 -2.36
CA ALA A 376 -17.63 15.55 -3.09
C ALA A 376 -17.43 15.89 -4.57
N THR A 377 -18.36 16.64 -5.17
CA THR A 377 -18.25 17.09 -6.56
C THR A 377 -17.01 17.95 -6.78
N LEU A 378 -16.82 19.02 -6.01
CA LEU A 378 -15.69 19.94 -6.21
C LEU A 378 -14.32 19.29 -5.93
N LEU A 379 -14.22 18.46 -4.89
CA LEU A 379 -12.97 17.78 -4.58
C LEU A 379 -12.58 16.77 -5.66
N SER A 380 -13.56 16.02 -6.16
CA SER A 380 -13.35 15.03 -7.21
C SER A 380 -13.06 15.66 -8.58
N GLY A 381 -13.73 16.77 -8.90
CA GLY A 381 -13.45 17.57 -10.09
C GLY A 381 -12.07 18.23 -10.04
N LEU A 382 -11.62 18.71 -8.88
CA LEU A 382 -10.27 19.23 -8.72
C LEU A 382 -9.21 18.14 -8.95
N LEU A 383 -9.42 16.95 -8.41
CA LEU A 383 -8.51 15.81 -8.62
C LEU A 383 -8.45 15.42 -10.10
N ALA A 384 -9.60 15.35 -10.78
CA ALA A 384 -9.67 15.07 -12.22
C ALA A 384 -9.03 16.19 -13.08
N ALA A 385 -9.14 17.45 -12.67
CA ALA A 385 -8.50 18.57 -13.36
C ALA A 385 -6.97 18.48 -13.28
N ILE A 386 -6.43 18.17 -12.10
CA ILE A 386 -4.97 17.97 -11.90
C ILE A 386 -4.47 16.80 -12.75
N MET A 387 -5.19 15.67 -12.75
CA MET A 387 -4.86 14.49 -13.56
C MET A 387 -4.91 14.81 -15.06
N ALA A 388 -5.89 15.59 -15.50
CA ALA A 388 -5.99 16.03 -16.90
C ALA A 388 -4.80 16.92 -17.28
N ALA A 389 -4.36 17.82 -16.41
CA ALA A 389 -3.22 18.70 -16.71
C ALA A 389 -1.90 17.93 -16.82
N LEU A 390 -1.68 16.90 -15.99
CA LEU A 390 -0.37 16.27 -15.82
C LEU A 390 -0.12 15.03 -16.67
N PHE A 391 -1.15 14.26 -17.01
CA PHE A 391 -0.98 12.97 -17.70
C PHE A 391 -1.30 13.03 -19.19
N ASN A 392 -0.66 12.16 -19.97
CA ASN A 392 -0.94 11.97 -21.38
C ASN A 392 -2.21 11.13 -21.59
N LEU A 393 -2.87 11.34 -22.74
CA LEU A 393 -4.14 10.68 -23.07
C LEU A 393 -4.04 9.14 -23.02
N GLN A 394 -3.00 8.58 -23.66
CA GLN A 394 -2.80 7.14 -23.73
C GLN A 394 -2.60 6.51 -22.34
N GLN A 395 -1.84 7.18 -21.47
CA GLN A 395 -1.60 6.73 -20.10
C GLN A 395 -2.88 6.71 -19.27
N LEU A 396 -3.75 7.71 -19.46
CA LEU A 396 -5.07 7.76 -18.82
C LEU A 396 -5.98 6.63 -19.31
N ILE A 397 -6.01 6.36 -20.62
CA ILE A 397 -6.81 5.26 -21.20
C ILE A 397 -6.39 3.91 -20.63
N ASP A 398 -5.08 3.60 -20.64
CA ASP A 398 -4.58 2.30 -20.20
C ASP A 398 -4.84 2.09 -18.69
N MET A 399 -4.69 3.14 -17.88
CA MET A 399 -5.00 3.10 -16.43
C MET A 399 -6.48 2.96 -16.12
N MET A 400 -7.38 3.45 -16.98
CA MET A 400 -8.82 3.28 -16.79
C MET A 400 -9.23 1.82 -17.04
N SER A 401 -8.76 1.22 -18.14
CA SER A 401 -9.13 -0.14 -18.53
C SER A 401 -8.80 -1.18 -17.45
N ILE A 402 -7.62 -1.14 -16.83
CA ILE A 402 -7.25 -2.08 -15.74
C ILE A 402 -8.22 -1.99 -14.55
N GLY A 403 -8.63 -0.78 -14.18
CA GLY A 403 -9.55 -0.55 -13.07
C GLY A 403 -10.94 -1.09 -13.37
N THR A 404 -11.50 -0.76 -14.53
CA THR A 404 -12.83 -1.23 -14.92
C THR A 404 -12.89 -2.76 -15.06
N LEU A 405 -11.86 -3.38 -15.66
CA LEU A 405 -11.77 -4.84 -15.80
C LEU A 405 -11.75 -5.55 -14.44
N LEU A 406 -11.06 -4.99 -13.44
CA LEU A 406 -11.10 -5.50 -12.07
C LEU A 406 -12.50 -5.37 -11.45
N ALA A 407 -13.15 -4.21 -11.61
CA ALA A 407 -14.50 -3.99 -11.10
C ALA A 407 -15.50 -5.01 -11.70
N TYR A 408 -15.43 -5.23 -13.00
CA TYR A 408 -16.35 -6.13 -13.71
C TYR A 408 -16.13 -7.59 -13.32
N THR A 409 -14.86 -7.98 -13.12
CA THR A 409 -14.50 -9.31 -12.59
C THR A 409 -15.15 -9.55 -11.23
N ILE A 410 -15.07 -8.58 -10.32
CA ILE A 410 -15.60 -8.75 -8.97
C ILE A 410 -17.15 -8.70 -8.97
N VAL A 411 -17.79 -7.92 -9.85
CA VAL A 411 -19.25 -7.95 -10.00
C VAL A 411 -19.72 -9.29 -10.56
N ALA A 412 -19.04 -9.87 -11.55
CA ALA A 412 -19.34 -11.21 -12.05
C ALA A 412 -19.23 -12.27 -10.95
N VAL A 413 -18.16 -12.21 -10.14
CA VAL A 413 -17.99 -13.07 -8.95
C VAL A 413 -19.10 -12.83 -7.92
N SER A 414 -19.50 -11.58 -7.71
CA SER A 414 -20.56 -11.22 -6.76
C SER A 414 -21.91 -11.82 -7.16
N VAL A 415 -22.23 -11.88 -8.47
CA VAL A 415 -23.47 -12.49 -8.99
C VAL A 415 -23.44 -13.99 -8.73
N LEU A 416 -22.31 -14.65 -9.03
CA LEU A 416 -22.11 -16.06 -8.71
C LEU A 416 -22.29 -16.31 -7.22
N VAL A 417 -21.65 -15.55 -6.34
CA VAL A 417 -21.78 -15.77 -4.89
C VAL A 417 -23.23 -15.63 -4.43
N LEU A 418 -23.95 -14.61 -4.90
CA LEU A 418 -25.33 -14.36 -4.51
C LEU A 418 -26.34 -15.38 -5.06
N ARG A 419 -26.07 -16.00 -6.21
CA ARG A 419 -26.95 -17.02 -6.80
C ARG A 419 -26.95 -18.34 -6.05
N TYR A 420 -25.90 -18.60 -5.28
CA TYR A 420 -25.71 -19.84 -4.53
C TYR A 420 -25.64 -19.59 -3.01
N GLN A 421 -26.07 -18.41 -2.54
CA GLN A 421 -26.13 -18.08 -1.11
C GLN A 421 -27.49 -18.47 -0.52
N SER A 422 -27.48 -19.06 0.68
CA SER A 422 -28.69 -19.40 1.45
C SER A 422 -29.22 -18.19 2.25
N GLU A 423 -30.52 -17.98 2.30
CA GLU A 423 -31.16 -16.88 3.04
C GLU A 423 -31.26 -17.08 4.57
N GLU A 424 -30.99 -18.28 5.11
CA GLU A 424 -31.08 -18.55 6.55
C GLU A 424 -29.96 -17.87 7.37
N LEU A 425 -30.13 -16.57 7.61
CA LEU A 425 -29.68 -15.90 8.82
C LEU A 425 -30.55 -16.38 9.99
N VAL A 426 -29.91 -16.68 11.12
CA VAL A 426 -30.51 -17.12 12.40
C VAL A 426 -30.81 -18.63 12.53
N SER A 427 -29.79 -19.47 12.38
CA SER A 427 -29.66 -20.65 13.25
C SER A 427 -28.19 -21.04 13.38
N SER A 428 -27.65 -20.82 14.57
CA SER A 428 -26.34 -21.29 15.00
C SER A 428 -26.45 -22.75 15.40
N SER A 429 -26.22 -23.64 14.44
CA SER A 429 -25.91 -25.04 14.71
C SER A 429 -24.53 -25.29 14.10
N GLU A 430 -23.53 -25.56 14.95
CA GLU A 430 -22.21 -26.02 14.53
C GLU A 430 -22.38 -27.38 13.83
N VAL A 431 -22.53 -27.38 12.51
CA VAL A 431 -22.48 -28.61 11.72
C VAL A 431 -21.00 -29.00 11.63
N SER A 432 -20.64 -30.11 12.27
CA SER A 432 -19.33 -30.73 12.10
C SER A 432 -19.18 -31.23 10.66
N VAL A 433 -18.44 -30.49 9.83
CA VAL A 433 -18.23 -30.86 8.43
C VAL A 433 -17.16 -31.95 8.33
N THR A 434 -17.57 -33.13 7.87
CA THR A 434 -16.68 -34.27 7.63
C THR A 434 -16.12 -34.24 6.20
N ILE A 435 -14.85 -34.64 5.97
CA ILE A 435 -14.26 -34.71 4.60
C ILE A 435 -15.13 -35.51 3.60
N PRO A 436 -15.74 -36.65 3.98
CA PRO A 436 -16.68 -37.36 3.11
C PRO A 436 -17.91 -36.54 2.69
N GLU A 437 -18.38 -35.62 3.55
CA GLU A 437 -19.52 -34.74 3.30
C GLU A 437 -19.20 -33.72 2.21
N VAL A 438 -17.99 -33.14 2.27
CA VAL A 438 -17.49 -32.19 1.27
C VAL A 438 -17.38 -32.86 -0.09
N ILE A 439 -16.83 -34.09 -0.13
CA ILE A 439 -16.70 -34.86 -1.39
C ILE A 439 -18.08 -35.20 -1.98
N ARG A 440 -19.06 -35.55 -1.13
CA ARG A 440 -20.44 -35.78 -1.59
C ARG A 440 -21.10 -34.50 -2.10
N GLN A 441 -20.84 -33.37 -1.45
CA GLN A 441 -21.39 -32.07 -1.84
C GLN A 441 -20.76 -31.54 -3.14
N LEU A 442 -19.48 -31.80 -3.42
CA LEU A 442 -18.81 -31.40 -4.67
C LEU A 442 -19.55 -31.91 -5.93
N ILE A 443 -20.15 -33.10 -5.84
CA ILE A 443 -20.92 -33.73 -6.93
C ILE A 443 -22.43 -33.48 -6.76
N ASN A 444 -22.84 -32.76 -5.71
CA ASN A 444 -24.24 -32.59 -5.27
C ASN A 444 -25.00 -33.93 -5.29
N ARG A 445 -24.38 -34.98 -4.73
CA ARG A 445 -24.88 -36.37 -4.83
C ARG A 445 -26.28 -36.53 -4.22
N GLU A 446 -26.59 -35.72 -3.22
CA GLU A 446 -27.87 -35.74 -2.49
C GLU A 446 -28.98 -34.93 -3.18
N ARG A 447 -28.68 -34.25 -4.30
CA ARG A 447 -29.63 -33.48 -5.12
C ARG A 447 -30.45 -32.46 -4.31
N HIS A 448 -29.77 -31.68 -3.48
CA HIS A 448 -30.39 -30.54 -2.80
C HIS A 448 -30.94 -29.56 -3.85
N GLN A 449 -32.18 -29.09 -3.67
CA GLN A 449 -32.84 -28.14 -4.60
C GLN A 449 -32.67 -26.67 -4.21
N GLU A 450 -32.22 -26.40 -2.99
CA GLU A 450 -32.02 -25.07 -2.44
C GLU A 450 -30.60 -24.93 -1.87
N PRO A 451 -30.00 -23.73 -1.92
CA PRO A 451 -28.63 -23.51 -1.46
C PRO A 451 -28.51 -23.76 0.04
N THR A 452 -27.57 -24.63 0.43
CA THR A 452 -27.18 -24.88 1.83
C THR A 452 -25.92 -24.07 2.19
N LYS A 453 -25.61 -23.90 3.49
CA LYS A 453 -24.38 -23.24 3.96
C LYS A 453 -23.11 -23.90 3.39
N LEU A 454 -23.10 -25.23 3.28
CA LEU A 454 -21.99 -26.01 2.70
C LEU A 454 -21.88 -25.77 1.18
N SER A 455 -23.01 -25.82 0.45
CA SER A 455 -23.07 -25.50 -0.97
C SER A 455 -22.53 -24.10 -1.28
N SER A 456 -22.96 -23.10 -0.49
CA SER A 456 -22.50 -21.71 -0.64
C SER A 456 -21.00 -21.56 -0.40
N ALA A 457 -20.45 -22.28 0.58
CA ALA A 457 -19.01 -22.29 0.86
C ALA A 457 -18.21 -22.96 -0.28
N VAL A 458 -18.71 -24.08 -0.82
CA VAL A 458 -18.10 -24.78 -1.96
C VAL A 458 -18.04 -23.86 -3.19
N VAL A 459 -19.11 -23.13 -3.50
CA VAL A 459 -19.14 -22.19 -4.64
C VAL A 459 -18.16 -21.04 -4.43
N LYS A 460 -18.15 -20.38 -3.25
CA LYS A 460 -17.20 -19.29 -2.96
C LYS A 460 -15.75 -19.72 -3.14
N PHE A 461 -15.41 -20.91 -2.64
CA PHE A 461 -14.05 -21.45 -2.74
C PHE A 461 -13.71 -21.84 -4.18
N SER A 462 -14.64 -22.50 -4.90
CA SER A 462 -14.45 -22.92 -6.29
C SER A 462 -14.28 -21.73 -7.24
N VAL A 463 -15.05 -20.66 -7.04
CA VAL A 463 -14.93 -19.41 -7.83
C VAL A 463 -13.60 -18.70 -7.54
N CYS A 464 -13.13 -18.71 -6.30
CA CYS A 464 -11.82 -18.15 -5.96
C CYS A 464 -10.67 -18.93 -6.62
N ILE A 465 -10.71 -20.27 -6.56
CA ILE A 465 -9.73 -21.12 -7.27
C ILE A 465 -9.82 -20.91 -8.78
N PHE A 466 -11.03 -20.79 -9.33
CA PHE A 466 -11.23 -20.55 -10.76
C PHE A 466 -10.52 -19.25 -11.19
N ALA A 467 -10.69 -18.15 -10.45
CA ALA A 467 -10.01 -16.90 -10.76
C ALA A 467 -8.47 -17.04 -10.68
N VAL A 468 -7.94 -17.78 -9.71
CA VAL A 468 -6.49 -18.03 -9.59
C VAL A 468 -5.96 -18.84 -10.78
N PHE A 469 -6.67 -19.89 -11.19
CA PHE A 469 -6.27 -20.68 -12.36
C PHE A 469 -6.40 -19.90 -13.66
N VAL A 470 -7.40 -19.02 -13.80
CA VAL A 470 -7.48 -18.09 -14.92
C VAL A 470 -6.27 -17.16 -14.95
N CYS A 471 -5.88 -16.56 -13.82
CA CYS A 471 -4.66 -15.74 -13.75
C CYS A 471 -3.40 -16.54 -14.14
N GLY A 472 -3.31 -17.79 -13.69
CA GLY A 472 -2.21 -18.70 -14.08
C GLY A 472 -2.21 -19.01 -15.58
N CYS A 473 -3.38 -19.29 -16.17
CA CYS A 473 -3.54 -19.47 -17.61
C CYS A 473 -3.11 -18.22 -18.38
N CYS A 474 -3.59 -17.03 -17.98
CA CYS A 474 -3.29 -15.78 -18.64
C CYS A 474 -1.80 -15.42 -18.54
N GLY A 475 -1.18 -15.63 -17.38
CA GLY A 475 0.26 -15.42 -17.18
C GLY A 475 1.16 -16.34 -18.00
N ILE A 476 0.62 -17.49 -18.48
CA ILE A 476 1.30 -18.36 -19.44
C ILE A 476 0.95 -17.96 -20.87
N LEU A 477 -0.33 -17.75 -21.18
CA LEU A 477 -0.83 -17.47 -22.54
C LEU A 477 -0.23 -16.20 -23.14
N VAL A 478 -0.18 -15.10 -22.36
CA VAL A 478 0.24 -13.80 -22.89
C VAL A 478 1.72 -13.80 -23.28
N PRO A 479 2.68 -14.27 -22.44
CA PRO A 479 4.07 -14.37 -22.86
C PRO A 479 4.32 -15.51 -23.86
N ALA A 480 3.52 -16.57 -23.83
CA ALA A 480 3.72 -17.73 -24.69
C ALA A 480 3.28 -17.51 -26.14
N GLU A 481 2.57 -16.42 -26.48
CA GLU A 481 2.18 -16.11 -27.86
C GLU A 481 3.38 -16.07 -28.82
N ASP A 482 4.54 -15.58 -28.34
CA ASP A 482 5.80 -15.59 -29.09
C ASP A 482 6.47 -16.97 -29.16
N TYR A 483 6.25 -17.83 -28.15
CA TYR A 483 6.91 -19.14 -27.98
C TYR A 483 6.08 -20.32 -28.49
N ILE A 484 4.76 -20.18 -28.65
CA ILE A 484 3.85 -21.22 -29.16
C ILE A 484 4.20 -21.58 -30.61
N ASN A 485 4.85 -20.68 -31.34
CA ASN A 485 5.38 -20.95 -32.68
C ASN A 485 6.74 -21.68 -32.68
N SER A 486 7.35 -21.94 -31.51
CA SER A 486 8.70 -22.50 -31.36
C SER A 486 8.77 -23.92 -30.75
N ASP A 487 7.67 -24.70 -30.77
CA ASP A 487 7.64 -26.15 -30.48
C ASP A 487 8.15 -26.58 -29.09
N TYR A 488 7.76 -25.87 -28.02
CA TYR A 488 8.01 -26.28 -26.62
C TYR A 488 6.83 -27.09 -26.02
N PRO A 489 6.88 -28.43 -25.96
CA PRO A 489 5.77 -29.26 -25.51
C PRO A 489 5.38 -29.06 -24.03
N GLY A 490 6.29 -28.55 -23.20
CA GLY A 490 6.04 -28.28 -21.78
C GLY A 490 5.01 -27.18 -21.54
N VAL A 491 4.98 -26.14 -22.40
CA VAL A 491 4.03 -25.02 -22.29
C VAL A 491 2.62 -25.48 -22.67
N ILE A 492 2.51 -26.25 -23.76
CA ILE A 492 1.23 -26.82 -24.23
C ILE A 492 0.65 -27.78 -23.20
N ALA A 493 1.48 -28.66 -22.61
CA ALA A 493 1.05 -29.58 -21.56
C ALA A 493 0.58 -28.83 -20.30
N GLY A 494 1.31 -27.78 -19.88
CA GLY A 494 0.91 -26.94 -18.74
C GLY A 494 -0.43 -26.24 -18.97
N LEU A 495 -0.63 -25.67 -20.16
CA LEU A 495 -1.89 -25.03 -20.55
C LEU A 495 -3.06 -26.04 -20.56
N ALA A 496 -2.85 -27.23 -21.13
CA ALA A 496 -3.88 -28.27 -21.20
C ALA A 496 -4.34 -28.73 -19.80
N VAL A 497 -3.41 -28.85 -18.85
CA VAL A 497 -3.73 -29.19 -17.45
C VAL A 497 -4.56 -28.08 -16.80
N LEU A 498 -4.18 -26.81 -16.98
CA LEU A 498 -4.94 -25.70 -16.40
C LEU A 498 -6.34 -25.59 -16.99
N VAL A 499 -6.50 -25.76 -18.30
CA VAL A 499 -7.82 -25.78 -18.96
C VAL A 499 -8.69 -26.93 -18.43
N ALA A 500 -8.12 -28.12 -18.25
CA ALA A 500 -8.83 -29.25 -17.65
C ALA A 500 -9.32 -28.93 -16.22
N LEU A 501 -8.48 -28.27 -15.40
CA LEU A 501 -8.85 -27.83 -14.05
C LEU A 501 -9.98 -26.78 -14.07
N LEU A 502 -9.95 -25.84 -15.01
CA LEU A 502 -11.03 -24.86 -15.19
C LEU A 502 -12.36 -25.54 -15.56
N ILE A 503 -12.34 -26.55 -16.43
CA ILE A 503 -13.54 -27.34 -16.78
C ILE A 503 -14.08 -28.08 -15.55
N VAL A 504 -13.20 -28.68 -14.74
CA VAL A 504 -13.61 -29.37 -13.51
C VAL A 504 -14.30 -28.39 -12.55
N LEU A 505 -13.73 -27.22 -12.33
CA LEU A 505 -14.35 -26.19 -11.46
C LEU A 505 -15.68 -25.69 -12.00
N PHE A 506 -15.78 -25.49 -13.32
CA PHE A 506 -17.05 -25.14 -13.98
C PHE A 506 -18.13 -26.19 -13.71
N VAL A 507 -17.80 -27.47 -13.84
CA VAL A 507 -18.74 -28.57 -13.55
C VAL A 507 -19.14 -28.58 -12.08
N VAL A 508 -18.19 -28.42 -11.16
CA VAL A 508 -18.47 -28.37 -9.71
C VAL A 508 -19.45 -27.24 -9.37
N ILE A 509 -19.25 -26.05 -9.91
CA ILE A 509 -20.14 -24.90 -9.67
C ILE A 509 -21.53 -25.15 -10.30
N SER A 510 -21.56 -25.72 -11.51
CA SER A 510 -22.81 -26.00 -12.23
C SER A 510 -23.69 -27.06 -11.54
N LEU A 511 -23.09 -27.94 -10.74
CA LEU A 511 -23.82 -28.99 -10.00
C LEU A 511 -24.48 -28.47 -8.71
N GLN A 512 -24.13 -27.28 -8.21
CA GLN A 512 -24.68 -26.77 -6.95
C GLN A 512 -26.10 -26.18 -7.12
N PRO A 513 -26.95 -26.23 -6.09
CA PRO A 513 -28.29 -25.62 -6.13
C PRO A 513 -28.25 -24.09 -6.15
N THR A 514 -29.12 -23.51 -6.98
CA THR A 514 -29.28 -22.05 -7.12
C THR A 514 -30.53 -21.53 -6.44
N ASP A 515 -30.46 -20.29 -5.97
CA ASP A 515 -31.58 -19.56 -5.38
C ASP A 515 -32.69 -19.24 -6.40
N LYS A 516 -33.96 -19.36 -5.97
CA LYS A 516 -35.17 -19.26 -6.80
C LYS A 516 -35.85 -17.89 -6.75
N ILE A 517 -35.29 -16.87 -6.10
CA ILE A 517 -35.85 -15.50 -6.03
C ILE A 517 -36.32 -15.01 -7.41
N LYS A 518 -37.55 -14.50 -7.51
CA LYS A 518 -38.08 -13.89 -8.74
C LYS A 518 -37.54 -12.47 -8.86
N LEU A 519 -36.70 -12.21 -9.86
CA LEU A 519 -36.17 -10.89 -10.20
C LEU A 519 -36.73 -10.44 -11.55
N THR A 520 -36.88 -9.13 -11.73
CA THR A 520 -37.31 -8.52 -13.00
C THR A 520 -36.33 -8.82 -14.14
N PHE A 521 -35.04 -8.97 -13.83
CA PHE A 521 -34.01 -9.38 -14.78
C PHE A 521 -33.06 -10.40 -14.15
N LYS A 522 -32.64 -11.40 -14.93
CA LYS A 522 -31.72 -12.48 -14.54
C LYS A 522 -30.73 -12.74 -15.66
N VAL A 523 -29.44 -12.82 -15.33
CA VAL A 523 -28.39 -13.28 -16.25
C VAL A 523 -28.73 -14.70 -16.71
N PRO A 524 -28.76 -14.96 -18.03
CA PRO A 524 -28.96 -16.30 -18.55
C PRO A 524 -27.71 -17.17 -18.35
N LEU A 525 -27.86 -18.49 -18.43
CA LEU A 525 -26.72 -19.44 -18.45
C LEU A 525 -25.73 -19.30 -17.27
N VAL A 526 -26.19 -18.96 -16.07
CA VAL A 526 -25.36 -19.03 -14.85
C VAL A 526 -25.05 -20.51 -14.54
N PRO A 527 -23.80 -20.91 -14.28
CA PRO A 527 -22.61 -20.07 -13.99
C PRO A 527 -21.72 -19.72 -15.19
N LEU A 528 -22.03 -20.20 -16.40
CA LEU A 528 -21.19 -20.05 -17.60
C LEU A 528 -20.88 -18.59 -17.95
N LEU A 529 -21.90 -17.73 -18.10
CA LEU A 529 -21.68 -16.34 -18.52
C LEU A 529 -20.80 -15.54 -17.54
N PRO A 530 -21.07 -15.54 -16.21
CA PRO A 530 -20.17 -14.87 -15.27
C PRO A 530 -18.73 -15.41 -15.27
N LEU A 531 -18.53 -16.73 -15.45
CA LEU A 531 -17.19 -17.31 -15.52
C LEU A 531 -16.45 -16.92 -16.79
N ILE A 532 -17.16 -16.84 -17.93
CA ILE A 532 -16.61 -16.29 -19.18
C ILE A 532 -16.24 -14.81 -19.00
N SER A 533 -17.05 -14.02 -18.29
CA SER A 533 -16.73 -12.62 -17.98
C SER A 533 -15.43 -12.50 -17.18
N VAL A 534 -15.28 -13.31 -16.13
CA VAL A 534 -14.03 -13.37 -15.33
C VAL A 534 -12.84 -13.72 -16.22
N PHE A 535 -12.98 -14.68 -17.13
CA PHE A 535 -11.93 -15.04 -18.08
C PHE A 535 -11.53 -13.89 -19.00
N PHE A 536 -12.48 -13.27 -19.71
CA PHE A 536 -12.18 -12.17 -20.62
C PHE A 536 -11.59 -10.96 -19.89
N ASN A 537 -12.15 -10.61 -18.73
CA ASN A 537 -11.66 -9.45 -17.99
C ASN A 537 -10.22 -9.65 -17.51
N LEU A 538 -9.91 -10.83 -16.97
CA LEU A 538 -8.55 -11.16 -16.54
C LEU A 538 -7.61 -11.26 -17.74
N TYR A 539 -8.02 -11.90 -18.84
CA TYR A 539 -7.19 -12.00 -20.05
C TYR A 539 -6.82 -10.62 -20.62
N LEU A 540 -7.79 -9.73 -20.80
CA LEU A 540 -7.55 -8.37 -21.29
C LEU A 540 -6.68 -7.56 -20.31
N MET A 541 -6.80 -7.81 -19.01
CA MET A 541 -5.99 -7.14 -17.99
C MET A 541 -4.50 -7.52 -18.08
N PHE A 542 -4.18 -8.77 -18.47
CA PHE A 542 -2.80 -9.21 -18.69
C PHE A 542 -2.20 -8.71 -20.01
N GLN A 543 -3.02 -8.24 -20.95
CA GLN A 543 -2.57 -7.64 -22.22
C GLN A 543 -2.18 -6.15 -22.08
N LEU A 544 -2.36 -5.55 -20.91
CA LEU A 544 -1.97 -4.17 -20.63
C LEU A 544 -0.49 -4.07 -20.25
N ASP A 545 0.12 -2.92 -20.52
CA ASP A 545 1.53 -2.65 -20.26
C ASP A 545 1.89 -2.79 -18.76
N SER A 546 3.10 -3.29 -18.49
CA SER A 546 3.75 -3.28 -17.19
C SER A 546 3.70 -1.93 -16.46
N GLY A 547 3.83 -0.81 -17.18
CA GLY A 547 3.73 0.54 -16.61
C GLY A 547 2.35 0.82 -16.02
N THR A 548 1.30 0.30 -16.64
CA THR A 548 -0.09 0.41 -16.16
C THR A 548 -0.29 -0.32 -14.84
N TRP A 549 0.29 -1.53 -14.71
CA TRP A 549 0.26 -2.31 -13.48
C TRP A 549 0.95 -1.63 -12.31
N ILE A 550 2.09 -0.97 -12.56
CA ILE A 550 2.82 -0.21 -11.54
C ILE A 550 1.94 0.95 -11.03
N ARG A 551 1.38 1.76 -11.94
CA ARG A 551 0.53 2.90 -11.59
C ARG A 551 -0.72 2.47 -10.82
N PHE A 552 -1.37 1.40 -11.28
CA PHE A 552 -2.55 0.84 -10.62
C PHE A 552 -2.24 0.34 -9.20
N SER A 553 -1.11 -0.35 -9.02
CA SER A 553 -0.68 -0.88 -7.72
C SER A 553 -0.41 0.24 -6.71
N VAL A 554 0.21 1.35 -7.15
CA VAL A 554 0.42 2.54 -6.32
C VAL A 554 -0.91 3.12 -5.86
N TRP A 555 -1.89 3.25 -6.76
CA TRP A 555 -3.21 3.78 -6.40
C TRP A 555 -3.94 2.91 -5.37
N ILE A 556 -3.96 1.59 -5.59
CA ILE A 556 -4.61 0.65 -4.66
C ILE A 556 -3.94 0.66 -3.29
N ALA A 557 -2.60 0.79 -3.24
CA ALA A 557 -1.86 0.90 -1.98
C ALA A 557 -2.30 2.13 -1.15
N ILE A 558 -2.53 3.28 -1.81
CA ILE A 558 -3.06 4.49 -1.15
C ILE A 558 -4.46 4.22 -0.57
N GLY A 559 -5.32 3.54 -1.32
CA GLY A 559 -6.65 3.15 -0.85
C GLY A 559 -6.58 2.27 0.39
N TYR A 560 -5.79 1.22 0.35
CA TYR A 560 -5.63 0.31 1.49
C TYR A 560 -5.12 1.04 2.72
N PHE A 561 -4.18 1.97 2.56
CA PHE A 561 -3.77 2.84 3.65
C PHE A 561 -4.94 3.62 4.26
N ILE A 562 -5.84 4.19 3.45
CA ILE A 562 -7.03 4.92 3.92
C ILE A 562 -8.03 3.99 4.63
N TYR A 563 -8.31 2.81 4.08
CA TYR A 563 -9.26 1.87 4.69
C TYR A 563 -8.80 1.35 6.04
N PHE A 564 -7.54 0.91 6.14
CA PHE A 564 -7.01 0.37 7.39
C PHE A 564 -6.77 1.45 8.45
N SER A 565 -6.50 2.69 8.06
CA SER A 565 -6.31 3.81 9.00
C SER A 565 -7.63 4.42 9.48
N TYR A 566 -8.61 4.60 8.59
CA TYR A 566 -9.87 5.30 8.86
C TYR A 566 -11.11 4.41 8.71
N GLY A 567 -11.29 3.73 7.57
CA GLY A 567 -12.55 3.10 7.17
C GLY A 567 -13.04 1.98 8.09
N ILE A 568 -12.17 1.04 8.46
CA ILE A 568 -12.54 -0.12 9.30
C ILE A 568 -13.07 0.29 10.69
N ARG A 569 -12.63 1.45 11.19
CA ARG A 569 -12.99 1.97 12.53
C ARG A 569 -14.28 2.79 12.52
N HIS A 570 -14.62 3.41 11.41
CA HIS A 570 -15.76 4.32 11.30
C HIS A 570 -16.94 3.73 10.51
N SER A 571 -16.83 2.46 10.10
CA SER A 571 -17.89 1.70 9.42
C SER A 571 -19.16 1.62 10.26
N ILE A 572 -20.28 2.06 9.67
CA ILE A 572 -21.60 2.06 10.32
C ILE A 572 -22.12 0.64 10.56
N GLU A 573 -21.87 -0.31 9.66
CA GLU A 573 -22.23 -1.72 9.88
C GLU A 573 -21.44 -2.31 11.06
N GLY A 574 -20.22 -1.81 11.31
CA GLY A 574 -19.47 -2.09 12.53
C GLY A 574 -20.20 -1.61 13.80
N GLU A 575 -20.75 -0.39 13.78
CA GLU A 575 -21.54 0.17 14.89
C GLU A 575 -22.85 -0.62 15.11
N ARG A 576 -23.58 -0.95 14.04
CA ARG A 576 -24.85 -1.72 14.10
C ARG A 576 -24.68 -3.11 14.71
N LEU A 577 -23.62 -3.82 14.34
CA LEU A 577 -23.33 -5.15 14.90
C LEU A 577 -23.01 -5.08 16.40
N LEU A 578 -22.34 -4.02 16.85
CA LEU A 578 -22.11 -3.78 18.28
C LEU A 578 -23.43 -3.52 19.01
N THR A 579 -24.31 -2.66 18.46
CA THR A 579 -25.63 -2.40 19.06
C THR A 579 -26.52 -3.65 19.11
N LYS A 580 -26.59 -4.46 18.03
CA LYS A 580 -27.35 -5.72 18.03
C LYS A 580 -26.79 -6.72 19.06
N ALA A 581 -25.47 -6.77 19.24
CA ALA A 581 -24.82 -7.62 20.25
C ALA A 581 -25.14 -7.16 21.68
N GLU A 582 -25.15 -5.85 21.95
CA GLU A 582 -25.54 -5.27 23.24
C GLU A 582 -27.03 -5.54 23.56
N LEU A 583 -27.91 -5.41 22.57
CA LEU A 583 -29.35 -5.69 22.70
C LEU A 583 -29.62 -7.18 22.96
N ALA A 584 -28.87 -8.08 22.30
CA ALA A 584 -28.96 -9.52 22.54
C ALA A 584 -28.43 -9.90 23.94
N ALA A 585 -27.37 -9.24 24.41
CA ALA A 585 -26.86 -9.41 25.77
C ALA A 585 -27.87 -8.91 26.83
N SER A 586 -28.55 -7.80 26.56
CA SER A 586 -29.61 -7.27 27.44
C SER A 586 -30.80 -8.25 27.56
N LYS A 587 -31.30 -8.78 26.42
CA LYS A 587 -32.38 -9.78 26.39
C LYS A 587 -32.00 -11.10 27.09
N ALA A 588 -30.77 -11.57 26.92
CA ALA A 588 -30.33 -12.82 27.54
C ALA A 588 -30.10 -12.71 29.06
N ASN A 589 -29.93 -11.49 29.56
CA ASN A 589 -29.82 -11.22 30.99
C ASN A 589 -31.20 -11.01 31.67
N GLY A 590 -32.31 -11.28 30.98
CA GLY A 590 -33.66 -11.20 31.56
C GLY A 590 -34.15 -9.78 31.84
N ILE A 591 -33.54 -8.75 31.22
CA ILE A 591 -33.99 -7.37 31.32
C ILE A 591 -35.02 -7.12 30.21
N ASP A 592 -36.29 -7.42 30.50
CA ASP A 592 -37.40 -6.97 29.67
C ASP A 592 -37.58 -5.46 29.85
N ASN A 593 -36.95 -4.66 28.98
CA ASN A 593 -37.39 -3.28 28.78
C ASN A 593 -38.67 -3.28 27.90
N THR A 594 -39.76 -3.81 28.45
CA THR A 594 -41.12 -3.44 28.03
C THR A 594 -41.66 -2.47 29.08
N GLY A 595 -41.46 -1.19 28.84
CA GLY A 595 -41.88 -0.13 29.77
C GLY A 595 -41.65 1.24 29.17
N TYR A 596 -42.18 1.49 27.98
CA TYR A 596 -42.47 2.85 27.55
C TYR A 596 -43.94 3.09 27.89
N ASP A 597 -44.19 3.63 29.09
CA ASP A 597 -45.43 4.34 29.36
C ASP A 597 -45.11 5.56 30.22
N GLY A 598 -45.79 6.66 29.94
CA GLY A 598 -45.40 7.99 30.38
C GLY A 598 -45.63 8.29 31.86
N THR A 599 -45.28 9.53 32.20
CA THR A 599 -45.69 10.33 33.38
C THR A 599 -44.88 10.24 34.69
N SER A 600 -44.28 11.39 35.00
CA SER A 600 -44.21 12.14 36.28
C SER A 600 -43.73 11.50 37.61
N ASP A 601 -42.78 12.25 38.22
CA ASP A 601 -42.70 12.70 39.63
C ASP A 601 -42.29 11.78 40.81
N ALA A 602 -41.35 12.36 41.58
CA ALA A 602 -41.20 12.39 43.04
C ALA A 602 -40.39 11.31 43.83
N MET A 603 -39.37 11.85 44.52
CA MET A 603 -39.00 11.67 45.94
C MET A 603 -38.44 10.33 46.52
N ASP A 604 -37.18 10.44 46.97
CA ASP A 604 -36.67 10.24 48.35
C ASP A 604 -36.36 8.82 48.95
N GLN A 605 -35.14 8.76 49.52
CA GLN A 605 -34.64 8.03 50.70
C GLN A 605 -34.06 6.59 50.69
N LYS A 606 -32.77 6.57 51.08
CA LYS A 606 -32.08 5.79 52.16
C LYS A 606 -31.56 4.34 51.92
N ASP A 607 -30.23 4.28 51.97
CA ASP A 607 -29.28 3.25 52.45
C ASP A 607 -29.64 2.54 53.81
N PRO A 608 -28.89 1.51 54.32
CA PRO A 608 -27.93 0.55 53.72
C PRO A 608 -27.91 -0.91 54.34
N ALA A 609 -27.02 -1.77 53.83
CA ALA A 609 -26.08 -2.68 54.56
C ALA A 609 -26.22 -4.25 54.55
N ARG A 610 -25.03 -4.88 54.38
CA ARG A 610 -24.50 -6.23 54.78
C ARG A 610 -24.82 -7.49 53.94
N PHE A 611 -23.77 -8.17 53.44
CA PHE A 611 -23.18 -9.37 54.11
C PHE A 611 -21.91 -9.95 53.43
N ASN A 612 -20.99 -10.37 54.33
CA ASN A 612 -19.73 -11.15 54.32
C ASN A 612 -19.31 -12.05 53.13
N GLY A 613 -17.98 -12.20 53.00
CA GLY A 613 -17.29 -13.22 52.20
C GLY A 613 -16.67 -14.39 52.99
N ALA A 614 -15.96 -15.28 52.28
CA ALA A 614 -14.94 -16.20 52.79
C ALA A 614 -14.02 -16.74 51.64
N PRO A 615 -12.77 -17.18 51.92
CA PRO A 615 -11.67 -17.31 50.93
C PRO A 615 -11.24 -18.77 50.64
N MET A 616 -10.46 -19.03 49.58
CA MET A 616 -9.74 -20.31 49.41
C MET A 616 -8.39 -20.20 48.65
N TYR A 617 -7.43 -20.98 49.15
CA TYR A 617 -5.97 -21.01 48.94
C TYR A 617 -5.47 -21.36 47.52
N THR A 618 -4.27 -20.89 47.16
CA THR A 618 -3.49 -21.34 45.99
C THR A 618 -2.12 -21.88 46.40
N ILE A 619 -1.81 -23.10 45.95
CA ILE A 619 -0.51 -23.78 46.06
C ILE A 619 0.29 -23.48 44.79
N ALA A 620 1.56 -23.09 44.94
CA ALA A 620 2.47 -22.79 43.84
C ALA A 620 3.06 -24.06 43.22
N ASN A 621 3.17 -24.09 41.89
CA ASN A 621 4.09 -24.98 41.19
C ASN A 621 4.74 -24.29 39.98
N GLU A 622 6.02 -24.60 39.80
CA GLU A 622 7.03 -23.94 38.98
C GLU A 622 6.69 -23.89 37.49
N SER A 623 6.77 -22.69 36.91
CA SER A 623 6.98 -22.50 35.48
C SER A 623 7.82 -21.24 35.25
N ILE A 624 8.61 -21.28 34.17
CA ILE A 624 9.64 -20.32 33.76
C ILE A 624 9.16 -18.88 33.96
N ARG A 625 9.85 -18.15 34.86
CA ARG A 625 9.44 -16.84 35.40
C ARG A 625 9.38 -15.77 34.29
N LYS A 626 8.18 -15.32 33.89
CA LYS A 626 7.94 -14.13 33.06
C LYS A 626 7.28 -13.03 33.92
N LYS A 627 7.54 -11.75 33.62
CA LYS A 627 6.97 -10.62 34.39
C LYS A 627 5.46 -10.46 34.09
N PRO A 628 4.56 -10.47 35.09
CA PRO A 628 3.13 -10.26 34.86
C PRO A 628 2.82 -8.82 34.45
N ASN A 629 1.79 -8.65 33.61
CA ASN A 629 1.42 -7.40 32.95
C ASN A 629 0.46 -6.51 33.79
N ASN A 630 0.61 -6.51 35.13
CA ASN A 630 -0.40 -5.97 36.06
C ASN A 630 -0.08 -4.60 36.68
N ASP A 631 0.91 -3.86 36.19
CA ASP A 631 1.12 -2.49 36.66
C ASP A 631 0.28 -1.52 35.82
N ASP A 632 -0.92 -1.20 36.31
CA ASP A 632 -1.62 0.03 35.95
C ASP A 632 -0.65 1.19 36.17
N GLY A 633 -0.43 2.01 35.13
CA GLY A 633 0.66 3.02 35.00
C GLY A 633 0.74 4.16 36.04
N SER A 634 0.28 3.93 37.27
CA SER A 634 0.38 4.75 38.46
C SER A 634 1.81 4.96 39.00
N HIS A 635 2.81 4.23 38.48
CA HIS A 635 4.22 4.34 38.90
C HIS A 635 5.19 4.88 37.83
N SER A 636 4.70 5.54 36.75
CA SER A 636 5.59 6.26 35.84
C SER A 636 6.13 7.53 36.49
N LYS A 637 7.46 7.70 36.51
CA LYS A 637 8.14 8.92 36.97
C LYS A 637 8.30 9.98 35.86
N LEU A 638 7.93 9.66 34.61
CA LEU A 638 8.08 10.52 33.43
C LEU A 638 6.75 11.22 33.09
N ALA A 639 6.83 12.46 32.57
CA ALA A 639 5.67 13.28 32.26
C ALA A 639 5.13 13.01 30.84
N ARG A 640 3.81 12.81 30.70
CA ARG A 640 3.13 12.59 29.41
C ARG A 640 2.85 13.92 28.70
N VAL A 641 3.80 14.39 27.89
CA VAL A 641 3.76 15.71 27.26
C VAL A 641 3.76 15.69 25.73
N LEU A 642 4.13 14.57 25.09
CA LEU A 642 4.31 14.51 23.64
C LEU A 642 2.99 14.25 22.91
N THR A 643 2.66 15.12 21.97
CA THR A 643 1.49 15.00 21.08
C THR A 643 1.80 14.18 19.83
N LEU A 644 0.78 13.87 19.03
CA LEU A 644 0.98 13.18 17.74
C LEU A 644 1.92 13.94 16.80
N LEU A 645 1.81 15.27 16.75
CA LEU A 645 2.69 16.10 15.91
C LEU A 645 4.13 16.08 16.42
N ASP A 646 4.32 16.10 17.74
CA ASP A 646 5.66 16.00 18.34
C ASP A 646 6.29 14.63 18.05
N LEU A 647 5.50 13.56 18.10
CA LEU A 647 5.98 12.21 17.79
C LEU A 647 6.32 12.04 16.30
N THR A 648 5.50 12.58 15.39
CA THR A 648 5.80 12.56 13.96
C THR A 648 7.02 13.43 13.63
N GLY A 649 7.11 14.63 14.22
CA GLY A 649 8.26 15.52 14.08
C GLY A 649 9.54 14.89 14.64
N LEU A 650 9.46 14.18 15.76
CA LEU A 650 10.57 13.40 16.31
C LEU A 650 10.99 12.27 15.36
N GLY A 651 10.05 11.52 14.79
CA GLY A 651 10.35 10.43 13.85
C GLY A 651 10.95 10.92 12.54
N VAL A 652 10.38 11.98 11.94
CA VAL A 652 10.93 12.58 10.72
C VAL A 652 12.28 13.22 11.03
N GLY A 653 12.39 14.02 12.10
CA GLY A 653 13.64 14.68 12.48
C GLY A 653 14.78 13.72 12.80
N SER A 654 14.50 12.61 13.49
CA SER A 654 15.49 11.58 13.84
C SER A 654 15.97 10.75 12.66
N THR A 655 15.15 10.62 11.62
CA THR A 655 15.48 9.76 10.48
C THR A 655 16.01 10.58 9.29
N LEU A 656 15.35 11.70 8.99
CA LEU A 656 15.58 12.53 7.82
C LEU A 656 16.84 13.41 8.02
N GLY A 657 17.97 12.89 7.54
CA GLY A 657 19.28 13.57 7.59
C GLY A 657 20.29 12.93 6.64
N LEU A 658 21.20 12.11 7.17
CA LEU A 658 22.25 11.44 6.38
C LEU A 658 21.70 10.69 5.17
N GLY A 659 20.51 10.09 5.28
CA GLY A 659 19.81 9.42 4.17
C GLY A 659 19.66 10.31 2.92
N ALA A 660 19.10 11.50 3.08
CA ALA A 660 18.85 12.43 1.98
C ALA A 660 20.14 13.13 1.53
N TYR A 661 20.93 13.63 2.48
CA TYR A 661 22.01 14.56 2.16
C TYR A 661 23.34 13.87 1.84
N VAL A 662 23.57 12.61 2.25
CA VAL A 662 24.88 11.94 2.07
C VAL A 662 24.75 10.57 1.40
N LEU A 663 23.85 9.73 1.89
CA LEU A 663 23.71 8.34 1.42
C LEU A 663 23.27 8.24 -0.03
N ALA A 664 22.37 9.12 -0.47
CA ALA A 664 21.97 9.15 -1.87
C ALA A 664 23.15 9.36 -2.82
N GLY A 665 24.12 10.20 -2.42
CA GLY A 665 25.30 10.47 -3.23
C GLY A 665 26.36 9.39 -3.15
N SER A 666 26.72 8.97 -1.93
CA SER A 666 27.72 7.90 -1.73
C SER A 666 27.30 6.57 -2.35
N VAL A 667 26.03 6.16 -2.20
CA VAL A 667 25.55 4.89 -2.78
C VAL A 667 25.44 4.99 -4.31
N ALA A 668 25.07 6.15 -4.85
CA ALA A 668 25.12 6.38 -6.30
C ALA A 668 26.56 6.26 -6.83
N TYR A 669 27.53 6.89 -6.16
CA TYR A 669 28.92 6.88 -6.57
C TYR A 669 29.56 5.48 -6.46
N GLU A 670 29.40 4.81 -5.31
CA GLU A 670 30.16 3.59 -4.98
C GLU A 670 29.52 2.27 -5.44
N GLN A 671 28.18 2.19 -5.55
CA GLN A 671 27.51 0.87 -5.57
C GLN A 671 26.36 0.70 -6.54
N ALA A 672 25.48 1.69 -6.68
CA ALA A 672 24.22 1.51 -7.38
C ALA A 672 24.09 2.39 -8.63
N GLY A 673 24.89 3.44 -8.77
CA GLY A 673 24.68 4.44 -9.82
C GLY A 673 23.27 5.06 -9.72
N PRO A 674 22.61 5.31 -10.85
CA PRO A 674 21.19 5.71 -10.88
C PRO A 674 20.24 4.73 -10.18
N GLY A 675 20.60 3.44 -10.12
CA GLY A 675 19.89 2.39 -9.39
C GLY A 675 19.76 2.63 -7.87
N VAL A 676 20.41 3.66 -7.31
CA VAL A 676 20.18 4.10 -5.92
C VAL A 676 18.70 4.43 -5.65
N VAL A 677 17.94 4.85 -6.66
CA VAL A 677 16.49 5.10 -6.53
C VAL A 677 15.76 3.81 -6.15
N ILE A 678 16.06 2.71 -6.83
CA ILE A 678 15.51 1.39 -6.48
C ILE A 678 16.00 0.94 -5.10
N SER A 679 17.26 1.23 -4.79
CA SER A 679 17.87 0.90 -3.49
C SER A 679 17.08 1.54 -2.33
N PHE A 680 16.67 2.81 -2.47
CA PHE A 680 15.81 3.47 -1.47
C PHE A 680 14.40 2.89 -1.41
N VAL A 681 13.80 2.47 -2.53
CA VAL A 681 12.48 1.83 -2.54
C VAL A 681 12.52 0.50 -1.77
N ILE A 682 13.54 -0.33 -2.01
CA ILE A 682 13.71 -1.62 -1.31
C ILE A 682 13.93 -1.37 0.20
N ALA A 683 14.80 -0.42 0.54
CA ALA A 683 15.04 -0.02 1.91
C ALA A 683 13.78 0.52 2.62
N ALA A 684 12.95 1.30 1.92
CA ALA A 684 11.68 1.82 2.44
C ALA A 684 10.68 0.71 2.73
N LEU A 685 10.57 -0.29 1.84
CA LEU A 685 9.70 -1.44 2.04
C LEU A 685 10.16 -2.27 3.25
N ALA A 686 11.46 -2.50 3.39
CA ALA A 686 12.05 -3.17 4.55
C ALA A 686 11.71 -2.44 5.86
N ALA A 687 11.93 -1.12 5.89
CA ALA A 687 11.65 -0.26 7.03
C ALA A 687 10.15 -0.18 7.35
N ALA A 688 9.27 -0.13 6.34
CA ALA A 688 7.82 -0.11 6.52
C ALA A 688 7.32 -1.39 7.19
N ILE A 689 7.78 -2.55 6.71
CA ILE A 689 7.39 -3.86 7.26
C ILE A 689 7.87 -4.00 8.71
N ALA A 690 9.11 -3.58 9.01
CA ALA A 690 9.63 -3.55 10.38
C ALA A 690 8.87 -2.54 11.25
N GLY A 691 8.57 -1.35 10.72
CA GLY A 691 7.82 -0.28 11.39
C GLY A 691 6.42 -0.72 11.82
N LEU A 692 5.73 -1.54 11.02
CA LEU A 692 4.46 -2.16 11.42
C LEU A 692 4.64 -3.05 12.66
N CYS A 693 5.70 -3.87 12.69
CA CYS A 693 6.00 -4.73 13.85
C CYS A 693 6.27 -3.91 15.12
N TYR A 694 7.05 -2.83 15.01
CA TYR A 694 7.28 -1.88 16.11
C TYR A 694 6.00 -1.20 16.57
N ALA A 695 5.13 -0.78 15.65
CA ALA A 695 3.87 -0.12 15.96
C ALA A 695 2.91 -1.00 16.76
N GLU A 696 2.79 -2.30 16.45
CA GLU A 696 1.99 -3.22 17.26
C GLU A 696 2.56 -3.38 18.66
N PHE A 697 3.87 -3.60 18.77
CA PHE A 697 4.47 -3.83 20.07
C PHE A 697 4.40 -2.59 20.96
N ALA A 698 4.69 -1.40 20.41
CA ALA A 698 4.56 -0.14 21.12
C ALA A 698 3.12 0.13 21.60
N SER A 699 2.12 -0.34 20.85
CA SER A 699 0.73 -0.24 21.28
C SER A 699 0.36 -1.18 22.43
N ARG A 700 1.02 -2.36 22.50
CA ARG A 700 0.83 -3.38 23.56
C ARG A 700 1.54 -2.99 24.85
N VAL A 701 2.77 -2.49 24.74
CA VAL A 701 3.65 -2.20 25.87
C VAL A 701 4.22 -0.78 25.71
N PRO A 702 3.45 0.26 26.08
CA PRO A 702 3.88 1.65 26.00
C PRO A 702 4.82 2.00 27.18
N LYS A 703 5.95 1.28 27.28
CA LYS A 703 7.00 1.49 28.29
C LYS A 703 8.25 2.05 27.64
N ALA A 704 9.05 2.80 28.41
CA ALA A 704 10.30 3.37 27.93
C ALA A 704 11.35 2.25 27.77
N GLY A 705 11.74 1.92 26.54
CA GLY A 705 12.78 0.91 26.28
C GLY A 705 12.68 0.16 24.93
N SER A 706 11.63 0.37 24.14
CA SER A 706 11.46 -0.17 22.77
C SER A 706 11.83 -1.66 22.68
N ALA A 707 12.61 -2.08 21.68
CA ALA A 707 12.92 -3.49 21.39
C ALA A 707 13.56 -4.26 22.56
N TYR A 708 14.27 -3.59 23.48
CA TYR A 708 14.78 -4.22 24.70
C TYR A 708 13.63 -4.77 25.58
N ILE A 709 12.66 -3.92 25.92
CA ILE A 709 11.49 -4.34 26.72
C ILE A 709 10.65 -5.36 25.96
N TYR A 710 10.54 -5.20 24.64
CA TYR A 710 9.76 -6.10 23.81
C TYR A 710 10.29 -7.53 23.90
N THR A 711 11.61 -7.66 23.72
CA THR A 711 12.34 -8.93 23.81
C THR A 711 12.33 -9.50 25.23
N TYR A 712 12.41 -8.64 26.25
CA TYR A 712 12.37 -9.05 27.65
C TYR A 712 11.06 -9.76 28.01
N ILE A 713 9.94 -9.26 27.48
CA ILE A 713 8.61 -9.81 27.75
C ILE A 713 8.38 -11.11 26.96
N THR A 714 8.85 -11.20 25.72
CA THR A 714 8.54 -12.33 24.83
C THR A 714 9.52 -13.49 24.95
N ILE A 715 10.82 -13.21 24.82
CA ILE A 715 11.88 -14.21 24.67
C ILE A 715 12.59 -14.43 26.01
N GLY A 716 12.91 -13.35 26.73
CA GLY A 716 13.50 -13.39 28.07
C GLY A 716 14.78 -12.56 28.24
N GLU A 717 15.37 -12.63 29.43
CA GLU A 717 16.43 -11.72 29.88
C GLU A 717 17.68 -11.72 28.99
N PHE A 718 18.21 -12.89 28.61
CA PHE A 718 19.45 -12.97 27.81
C PHE A 718 19.28 -12.37 26.41
N ALA A 719 18.18 -12.68 25.74
CA ALA A 719 17.87 -12.09 24.44
C ALA A 719 17.61 -10.59 24.57
N ALA A 720 16.95 -10.16 25.64
CA ALA A 720 16.73 -8.75 25.92
C ALA A 720 18.04 -8.01 26.16
N PHE A 721 18.95 -8.55 26.97
CA PHE A 721 20.29 -7.97 27.14
C PHE A 721 21.02 -7.86 25.81
N THR A 722 21.02 -8.92 25.00
CA THR A 722 21.66 -8.93 23.67
C THR A 722 21.13 -7.81 22.80
N ILE A 723 19.80 -7.62 22.77
CA ILE A 723 19.16 -6.52 22.02
C ILE A 723 19.42 -5.16 22.66
N GLY A 724 19.36 -5.02 23.98
CA GLY A 724 19.63 -3.76 24.66
C GLY A 724 21.06 -3.29 24.42
N TRP A 725 22.03 -4.20 24.49
CA TRP A 725 23.43 -3.95 24.18
C TRP A 725 23.67 -3.59 22.70
N ASN A 726 22.90 -4.21 21.81
CA ASN A 726 22.88 -3.88 20.39
C ASN A 726 22.27 -2.50 20.10
N LEU A 727 21.11 -2.17 20.69
CA LEU A 727 20.47 -0.85 20.59
C LEU A 727 21.38 0.27 21.13
N MET A 728 22.16 -0.02 22.18
CA MET A 728 23.15 0.92 22.67
C MET A 728 24.19 1.25 21.60
N LEU A 729 24.73 0.23 20.92
CA LEU A 729 25.65 0.44 19.80
C LEU A 729 25.01 1.28 18.71
N GLU A 730 23.80 0.91 18.30
CA GLU A 730 23.03 1.56 17.26
C GLU A 730 22.88 3.06 17.52
N TYR A 731 22.41 3.47 18.70
CA TYR A 731 22.21 4.89 18.98
C TYR A 731 23.53 5.65 19.20
N ILE A 732 24.57 5.00 19.75
CA ILE A 732 25.91 5.59 19.88
C ILE A 732 26.48 5.89 18.50
N ILE A 733 26.48 4.88 17.63
CA ILE A 733 27.01 4.97 16.27
C ILE A 733 26.14 5.87 15.40
N GLY A 734 24.81 5.86 15.57
CA GLY A 734 23.89 6.76 14.87
C GLY A 734 24.19 8.22 15.18
N THR A 735 24.33 8.56 16.46
CA THR A 735 24.72 9.92 16.86
C THR A 735 26.10 10.29 16.29
N ALA A 736 27.05 9.35 16.32
CA ALA A 736 28.41 9.57 15.84
C ALA A 736 28.50 9.77 14.32
N SER A 737 27.79 8.95 13.54
CA SER A 737 27.75 9.00 12.08
C SER A 737 27.11 10.30 11.61
N VAL A 738 25.99 10.72 12.21
CA VAL A 738 25.35 11.99 11.84
C VAL A 738 26.24 13.19 12.17
N ALA A 739 26.93 13.17 13.32
CA ALA A 739 27.90 14.20 13.67
C ALA A 739 29.11 14.24 12.71
N ARG A 740 29.56 13.08 12.20
CA ARG A 740 30.58 12.98 11.15
C ARG A 740 30.09 13.51 9.81
N GLY A 741 28.86 13.18 9.43
CA GLY A 741 28.21 13.74 8.24
C GLY A 741 28.10 15.27 8.30
N LEU A 742 27.72 15.81 9.46
CA LEU A 742 27.64 17.25 9.70
C LEU A 742 28.99 17.93 9.53
N SER A 743 30.04 17.37 10.15
CA SER A 743 31.40 17.88 10.03
C SER A 743 31.88 17.86 8.57
N GLY A 744 31.63 16.78 7.85
CA GLY A 744 31.94 16.65 6.42
C GLY A 744 31.21 17.69 5.56
N TYR A 745 29.94 17.94 5.83
CA TYR A 745 29.15 18.97 5.13
C TYR A 745 29.69 20.38 5.35
N ILE A 746 30.10 20.70 6.58
CA ILE A 746 30.71 21.98 6.92
C ILE A 746 32.09 22.10 6.28
N ASP A 747 32.90 21.04 6.29
CA ASP A 747 34.21 21.01 5.65
C ASP A 747 34.11 21.22 4.13
N ALA A 748 33.14 20.59 3.47
CA ALA A 748 32.86 20.78 2.05
C ALA A 748 32.41 22.22 1.72
N LEU A 749 31.68 22.89 2.62
CA LEU A 749 31.25 24.27 2.43
C LEU A 749 32.42 25.28 2.46
N ILE A 750 33.53 24.92 3.10
CA ILE A 750 34.75 25.74 3.23
C ILE A 750 35.92 25.17 2.42
N ASP A 751 35.64 24.42 1.35
CA ASP A 751 36.63 23.83 0.43
C ASP A 751 37.67 22.94 1.13
N HIS A 752 37.21 22.08 2.05
CA HIS A 752 38.03 21.12 2.80
C HIS A 752 39.17 21.70 3.66
N ARG A 753 39.09 22.99 3.99
CA ARG A 753 40.12 23.68 4.79
C ARG A 753 40.25 23.09 6.20
N MET A 754 39.16 22.69 6.84
CA MET A 754 39.18 22.16 8.21
C MET A 754 39.85 20.79 8.24
N GLY A 755 39.49 19.89 7.32
CA GLY A 755 40.13 18.58 7.17
C GLY A 755 41.62 18.69 6.90
N ASN A 756 42.02 19.57 5.98
CA ASN A 756 43.43 19.79 5.61
C ASN A 756 44.28 20.33 6.77
N VAL A 757 43.75 21.28 7.55
CA VAL A 757 44.43 21.82 8.74
C VAL A 757 44.61 20.73 9.79
N ILE A 758 43.59 19.94 10.10
CA ILE A 758 43.70 18.90 11.13
C ILE A 758 44.66 17.78 10.66
N LYS A 759 44.57 17.35 9.39
CA LYS A 759 45.52 16.39 8.79
C LYS A 759 46.98 16.87 8.83
N SER A 760 47.22 18.18 8.84
CA SER A 760 48.58 18.74 8.98
C SER A 760 49.13 18.67 10.40
N VAL A 761 48.26 18.57 11.41
CA VAL A 761 48.64 18.55 12.84
C VAL A 761 48.68 17.13 13.39
N VAL A 762 47.67 16.29 13.10
CA VAL A 762 47.54 14.92 13.64
C VAL A 762 47.04 13.96 12.56
N GLN A 763 47.81 12.90 12.29
CA GLN A 763 47.42 11.79 11.42
C GLN A 763 47.42 10.48 12.20
N MET A 764 46.33 9.73 12.13
CA MET A 764 46.21 8.40 12.72
C MET A 764 46.51 7.36 11.65
N ARG A 765 47.55 6.52 11.87
CA ARG A 765 48.01 5.50 10.90
C ARG A 765 47.41 4.10 11.12
N VAL A 766 46.34 4.00 11.90
CA VAL A 766 45.68 2.73 12.18
C VAL A 766 44.58 2.54 11.15
N SER A 767 44.66 1.51 10.32
CA SER A 767 43.67 1.21 9.25
C SER A 767 42.23 1.03 9.75
N PHE A 768 42.07 0.75 11.04
CA PHE A 768 40.77 0.63 11.71
C PHE A 768 40.14 1.97 12.11
N LEU A 769 40.93 3.03 12.23
CA LEU A 769 40.47 4.36 12.67
C LEU A 769 40.40 5.33 11.48
N ALA A 770 39.77 6.48 11.70
CA ALA A 770 39.77 7.60 10.77
C ALA A 770 41.19 8.10 10.49
N GLU A 771 41.40 8.73 9.34
CA GLU A 771 42.70 9.32 8.98
C GLU A 771 43.16 10.41 9.95
N TYR A 772 42.20 11.14 10.53
CA TYR A 772 42.42 12.19 11.52
C TYR A 772 41.27 12.21 12.55
N PRO A 773 41.54 12.66 13.79
CA PRO A 773 40.51 12.78 14.81
C PRO A 773 39.60 13.98 14.52
N ASP A 774 38.30 13.74 14.39
CA ASP A 774 37.32 14.79 14.15
C ASP A 774 36.84 15.42 15.47
N ILE A 775 37.58 16.44 15.92
CA ILE A 775 37.26 17.20 17.14
C ILE A 775 35.95 17.98 16.98
N PHE A 776 35.60 18.40 15.77
CA PHE A 776 34.39 19.16 15.53
C PHE A 776 33.15 18.30 15.76
N SER A 777 33.11 17.08 15.21
CA SER A 777 32.04 16.11 15.51
C SER A 777 31.93 15.82 17.01
N PHE A 778 33.05 15.69 17.72
CA PHE A 778 33.05 15.51 19.18
C PHE A 778 32.35 16.66 19.91
N LEU A 779 32.69 17.91 19.56
CA LEU A 779 32.08 19.11 20.16
C LEU A 779 30.59 19.22 19.85
N VAL A 780 30.18 18.92 18.62
CA VAL A 780 28.76 18.90 18.21
C VAL A 780 27.97 17.93 19.08
N VAL A 781 28.48 16.70 19.27
CA VAL A 781 27.81 15.71 20.11
C VAL A 781 27.70 16.20 21.56
N LEU A 782 28.73 16.86 22.10
CA LEU A 782 28.65 17.45 23.45
C LEU A 782 27.60 18.56 23.57
N VAL A 783 27.44 19.41 22.55
CA VAL A 783 26.39 20.43 22.52
C VAL A 783 25.01 19.78 22.51
N ILE A 784 24.81 18.75 21.69
CA ILE A 784 23.56 17.98 21.65
C ILE A 784 23.29 17.30 22.98
N THR A 785 24.34 16.76 23.61
CA THR A 785 24.28 16.17 24.95
C THR A 785 23.80 17.18 25.99
N ALA A 786 24.34 18.40 25.96
CA ALA A 786 23.97 19.48 26.87
C ALA A 786 22.51 19.93 26.65
N LEU A 787 22.06 20.02 25.38
CA LEU A 787 20.67 20.35 25.03
C LEU A 787 19.70 19.30 25.56
N LEU A 788 19.99 18.00 25.36
CA LEU A 788 19.17 16.90 25.88
C LEU A 788 19.18 16.83 27.41
N ALA A 789 20.30 17.20 28.05
CA ALA A 789 20.40 17.29 29.50
C ALA A 789 19.53 18.42 30.09
N TYR A 790 19.39 19.54 29.37
CA TYR A 790 18.63 20.72 29.82
C TYR A 790 17.12 20.46 29.88
N GLY A 791 16.53 19.77 28.90
CA GLY A 791 15.13 19.36 28.98
C GLY A 791 14.52 18.86 27.68
N VAL A 792 13.70 17.80 27.79
CA VAL A 792 13.07 17.11 26.65
C VAL A 792 12.08 17.99 25.90
N LYS A 793 11.26 18.79 26.62
CA LYS A 793 10.22 19.62 25.99
C LYS A 793 10.81 20.71 25.08
N GLU A 794 11.84 21.41 25.55
CA GLU A 794 12.52 22.44 24.76
C GLU A 794 13.27 21.82 23.57
N SER A 795 13.87 20.64 23.78
CA SER A 795 14.49 19.85 22.71
C SER A 795 13.50 19.46 21.62
N THR A 796 12.26 19.08 21.96
CA THR A 796 11.24 18.69 20.97
C THR A 796 10.70 19.87 20.17
N LEU A 797 10.61 21.06 20.78
CA LEU A 797 10.22 22.28 20.07
C LEU A 797 11.27 22.64 19.02
N LEU A 798 12.54 22.64 19.42
CA LEU A 798 13.67 22.88 18.51
C LEU A 798 13.69 21.84 17.38
N ASN A 799 13.49 20.56 17.70
CA ASN A 799 13.42 19.47 16.75
C ASN A 799 12.32 19.68 15.70
N ASN A 800 11.11 20.04 16.12
CA ASN A 800 9.98 20.25 15.22
C ASN A 800 10.21 21.45 14.29
N LEU A 801 10.80 22.54 14.81
CA LEU A 801 11.16 23.71 14.02
C LEU A 801 12.16 23.35 12.91
N PHE A 802 13.26 22.69 13.28
CA PHE A 802 14.29 22.30 12.32
C PHE A 802 13.79 21.24 11.32
N THR A 803 12.92 20.32 11.76
CA THR A 803 12.26 19.38 10.86
C THR A 803 11.39 20.10 9.83
N GLY A 804 10.66 21.14 10.24
CA GLY A 804 9.89 21.98 9.31
C GLY A 804 10.76 22.69 8.28
N VAL A 805 11.86 23.31 8.73
CA VAL A 805 12.85 23.95 7.85
C VAL A 805 13.43 22.93 6.86
N ASN A 806 13.76 21.74 7.33
CA ASN A 806 14.34 20.68 6.53
C ASN A 806 13.40 20.20 5.41
N LEU A 807 12.11 20.01 5.70
CA LEU A 807 11.12 19.66 4.68
C LEU A 807 10.96 20.76 3.62
N ILE A 808 11.06 22.03 4.02
CA ILE A 808 11.06 23.17 3.08
C ILE A 808 12.31 23.12 2.19
N VAL A 809 13.49 22.88 2.76
CA VAL A 809 14.75 22.81 2.00
C VAL A 809 14.72 21.65 1.01
N ILE A 810 14.22 20.48 1.41
CA ILE A 810 14.02 19.36 0.48
C ILE A 810 13.06 19.75 -0.64
N ALA A 811 11.93 20.39 -0.34
CA ALA A 811 11.02 20.85 -1.39
C ALA A 811 11.71 21.84 -2.36
N VAL A 812 12.55 22.73 -1.86
CA VAL A 812 13.38 23.63 -2.69
C VAL A 812 14.34 22.84 -3.56
N VAL A 813 15.03 21.83 -3.02
CA VAL A 813 15.92 20.95 -3.80
C VAL A 813 15.15 20.24 -4.91
N LEU A 814 14.01 19.63 -4.59
CA LEU A 814 13.20 18.89 -5.56
C LEU A 814 12.74 19.77 -6.72
N VAL A 815 12.31 20.99 -6.43
CA VAL A 815 11.87 21.95 -7.46
C VAL A 815 13.05 22.51 -8.24
N SER A 816 14.08 23.03 -7.56
CA SER A 816 15.20 23.74 -8.21
C SER A 816 16.07 22.81 -9.05
N VAL A 817 16.47 21.67 -8.49
CA VAL A 817 17.31 20.70 -9.17
C VAL A 817 16.49 19.90 -10.19
N GLY A 818 15.18 19.70 -9.94
CA GLY A 818 14.27 19.06 -10.88
C GLY A 818 14.19 19.77 -12.24
N ILE A 819 14.27 21.10 -12.27
CA ILE A 819 14.30 21.89 -13.52
C ILE A 819 15.57 21.62 -14.36
N LYS A 820 16.66 21.15 -13.74
CA LYS A 820 17.95 20.87 -14.37
C LYS A 820 18.26 19.37 -14.45
N ALA A 821 17.29 18.51 -14.14
CA ALA A 821 17.43 17.07 -14.28
C ALA A 821 17.58 16.72 -15.77
N ASP A 822 18.66 16.02 -16.13
CA ASP A 822 18.91 15.53 -17.48
C ASP A 822 18.83 14.00 -17.47
N PRO A 823 17.77 13.39 -18.07
CA PRO A 823 17.65 11.94 -18.17
C PRO A 823 18.84 11.26 -18.85
N ALA A 824 19.62 11.98 -19.67
CA ALA A 824 20.82 11.44 -20.31
C ALA A 824 21.86 10.98 -19.28
N ASN A 825 21.87 11.55 -18.07
CA ASN A 825 22.78 11.14 -17.00
C ASN A 825 22.52 9.70 -16.50
N TRP A 826 21.35 9.14 -16.77
CA TRP A 826 21.01 7.75 -16.48
C TRP A 826 21.34 6.77 -17.62
N ALA A 827 21.67 7.29 -18.81
CA ALA A 827 21.99 6.49 -20.00
C ALA A 827 23.49 6.49 -20.34
N ILE A 828 24.35 7.02 -19.45
CA ILE A 828 25.79 7.14 -19.70
C ILE A 828 26.42 5.76 -19.90
N GLN A 829 27.03 5.55 -21.05
CA GLN A 829 27.79 4.34 -21.38
C GLN A 829 29.28 4.55 -21.06
N PRO A 830 30.06 3.46 -20.85
CA PRO A 830 31.51 3.54 -20.64
C PRO A 830 32.27 4.27 -21.76
N ASP A 831 31.72 4.25 -22.97
CA ASP A 831 32.32 4.82 -24.19
C ASP A 831 31.96 6.29 -24.41
N ASP A 832 31.17 6.91 -23.51
CA ASP A 832 30.68 8.27 -23.64
C ASP A 832 31.84 9.30 -23.56
N PRO A 833 31.94 10.27 -24.50
CA PRO A 833 32.95 11.33 -24.47
C PRO A 833 33.02 12.14 -23.16
N ARG A 834 31.96 12.14 -22.35
CA ARG A 834 31.88 12.82 -21.05
C ARG A 834 32.69 12.10 -19.96
N VAL A 835 33.00 10.81 -20.13
CA VAL A 835 33.66 9.97 -19.14
C VAL A 835 35.19 10.10 -19.26
N PRO A 836 35.92 10.39 -18.17
CA PRO A 836 37.39 10.43 -18.19
C PRO A 836 37.99 9.08 -18.61
N ILE A 837 38.95 9.09 -19.52
CA ILE A 837 39.63 7.89 -20.04
C ILE A 837 40.28 7.12 -18.88
N GLY A 838 39.91 5.84 -18.72
CA GLY A 838 40.46 4.94 -17.71
C GLY A 838 39.70 4.92 -16.37
N LEU A 839 38.56 5.61 -16.26
CA LEU A 839 37.67 5.53 -15.09
C LEU A 839 36.71 4.34 -15.23
N ASP A 840 36.72 3.42 -14.27
CA ASP A 840 35.75 2.32 -14.21
C ASP A 840 34.41 2.84 -13.66
N ILE A 841 33.39 2.83 -14.52
CA ILE A 841 32.01 3.23 -14.17
C ILE A 841 31.04 2.04 -14.25
N GLY A 842 31.55 0.81 -14.29
CA GLY A 842 30.75 -0.40 -14.48
C GLY A 842 30.20 -0.54 -15.89
N ALA A 843 29.10 -1.28 -16.04
CA ALA A 843 28.45 -1.54 -17.33
C ALA A 843 27.75 -0.31 -17.95
N GLY A 844 27.69 0.81 -17.23
CA GLY A 844 26.93 2.00 -17.62
C GLY A 844 25.41 1.83 -17.57
N GLY A 845 24.69 2.86 -18.03
CA GLY A 845 23.23 2.93 -17.99
C GLY A 845 22.67 3.10 -16.57
N PHE A 846 21.42 2.67 -16.38
CA PHE A 846 20.71 2.86 -15.10
C PHE A 846 21.24 1.95 -13.98
N LEU A 847 21.77 0.77 -14.34
CA LEU A 847 22.30 -0.24 -13.42
C LEU A 847 23.77 -0.55 -13.72
N PRO A 848 24.70 0.40 -13.51
CA PRO A 848 26.10 0.21 -13.88
C PRO A 848 26.75 -0.98 -13.17
N TYR A 849 26.32 -1.25 -11.94
CA TYR A 849 26.82 -2.37 -11.12
C TYR A 849 25.82 -3.54 -11.04
N GLY A 850 24.80 -3.54 -11.91
CA GLY A 850 23.76 -4.56 -11.97
C GLY A 850 22.85 -4.62 -10.74
N VAL A 851 22.04 -5.69 -10.68
CA VAL A 851 21.10 -5.92 -9.57
C VAL A 851 21.85 -6.14 -8.25
N ALA A 852 23.04 -6.75 -8.28
CA ALA A 852 23.86 -6.95 -7.09
C ALA A 852 24.25 -5.61 -6.44
N GLY A 853 24.68 -4.63 -7.25
CA GLY A 853 24.98 -3.28 -6.78
C GLY A 853 23.78 -2.56 -6.17
N VAL A 854 22.58 -2.73 -6.74
CA VAL A 854 21.33 -2.20 -6.16
C VAL A 854 20.97 -2.87 -4.84
N MET A 855 21.13 -4.19 -4.71
CA MET A 855 20.82 -4.88 -3.46
C MET A 855 21.83 -4.53 -2.35
N ALA A 856 23.12 -4.38 -2.68
CA ALA A 856 24.13 -3.87 -1.76
C ALA A 856 23.85 -2.40 -1.37
N GLY A 857 23.48 -1.58 -2.34
CA GLY A 857 23.04 -0.20 -2.14
C GLY A 857 21.82 -0.12 -1.23
N ALA A 858 20.85 -1.03 -1.37
CA ALA A 858 19.66 -1.09 -0.51
C ALA A 858 20.00 -1.35 0.96
N ALA A 859 21.02 -2.18 1.25
CA ALA A 859 21.49 -2.43 2.61
C ALA A 859 22.12 -1.17 3.24
N LYS A 860 22.84 -0.35 2.46
CA LYS A 860 23.35 0.95 2.92
C LYS A 860 22.24 2.00 3.02
N CYS A 861 21.34 2.10 2.04
CA CYS A 861 20.20 3.02 2.06
C CYS A 861 19.23 2.73 3.22
N PHE A 862 19.18 1.49 3.71
CA PHE A 862 18.42 1.12 4.90
C PHE A 862 18.80 1.94 6.12
N TYR A 863 20.08 2.30 6.28
CA TYR A 863 20.53 3.23 7.32
C TYR A 863 19.70 4.52 7.31
N GLY A 864 19.40 5.04 6.11
CA GLY A 864 18.65 6.28 5.96
C GLY A 864 17.27 6.22 6.64
N TYR A 865 16.68 5.04 6.77
CA TYR A 865 15.37 4.83 7.40
C TYR A 865 15.44 4.53 8.90
N VAL A 866 16.63 4.46 9.50
CA VAL A 866 16.77 4.23 10.93
C VAL A 866 16.43 5.52 11.69
N GLY A 867 15.63 5.40 12.74
CA GLY A 867 15.18 6.54 13.55
C GLY A 867 13.69 6.49 13.91
N PHE A 868 12.82 5.89 13.08
CA PHE A 868 11.39 5.79 13.41
C PHE A 868 11.12 5.02 14.72
N ASP A 869 12.00 4.09 15.08
CA ASP A 869 11.94 3.31 16.32
C ASP A 869 12.20 4.16 17.57
N CYS A 870 12.73 5.39 17.41
CA CYS A 870 12.85 6.36 18.50
C CYS A 870 11.46 6.69 19.09
N ILE A 871 10.41 6.70 18.26
CA ILE A 871 9.03 6.97 18.68
C ILE A 871 8.55 5.88 19.66
N ALA A 872 8.96 4.63 19.45
CA ALA A 872 8.63 3.53 20.35
C ALA A 872 9.27 3.69 21.75
N THR A 873 10.42 4.37 21.86
CA THR A 873 11.05 4.63 23.17
C THR A 873 10.33 5.68 24.00
N THR A 874 9.47 6.50 23.39
CA THR A 874 8.76 7.59 24.08
C THR A 874 7.45 7.13 24.72
N GLY A 875 7.22 5.82 24.85
CA GLY A 875 5.98 5.21 25.38
C GLY A 875 5.41 5.87 26.63
N GLU A 876 6.29 6.21 27.58
CA GLU A 876 5.91 6.80 28.87
C GLU A 876 5.72 8.32 28.84
N GLU A 877 6.20 9.00 27.80
CA GLU A 877 6.13 10.45 27.60
C GLU A 877 5.06 10.86 26.57
N ALA A 878 4.55 9.91 25.79
CA ALA A 878 3.51 10.12 24.80
C ALA A 878 2.12 10.23 25.43
N GLN A 879 1.34 11.19 24.97
CA GLN A 879 -0.10 11.23 25.22
C GLN A 879 -0.77 10.13 24.40
N ASN A 880 -1.69 9.37 25.00
CA ASN A 880 -2.40 8.25 24.36
C ASN A 880 -1.45 7.33 23.55
N PRO A 881 -0.43 6.74 24.20
CA PRO A 881 0.68 6.08 23.51
C PRO A 881 0.23 4.89 22.64
N SER A 882 -0.81 4.16 23.08
CA SER A 882 -1.37 3.03 22.34
C SER A 882 -1.91 3.41 20.95
N ARG A 883 -2.29 4.68 20.74
CA ARG A 883 -2.80 5.19 19.46
C ARG A 883 -1.78 6.06 18.73
N ASN A 884 -1.13 6.97 19.45
CA ASN A 884 -0.33 8.03 18.83
C ASN A 884 1.02 7.51 18.31
N ILE A 885 1.64 6.53 19.00
CA ILE A 885 2.92 5.97 18.56
C ILE A 885 2.79 5.23 17.22
N PRO A 886 1.83 4.30 17.02
CA PRO A 886 1.63 3.67 15.72
C PRO A 886 1.41 4.65 14.57
N LEU A 887 0.59 5.68 14.79
CA LEU A 887 0.30 6.68 13.76
C LEU A 887 1.53 7.51 13.41
N ALA A 888 2.33 7.88 14.41
CA ALA A 888 3.56 8.64 14.20
C ALA A 888 4.64 7.83 13.46
N ILE A 889 4.80 6.53 13.77
CA ILE A 889 5.74 5.64 13.06
C ILE A 889 5.39 5.57 11.57
N ILE A 890 4.11 5.36 11.24
CA ILE A 890 3.70 5.23 9.84
C ILE A 890 3.77 6.58 9.10
N ALA A 891 3.32 7.66 9.73
CA ALA A 891 3.36 9.00 9.13
C ALA A 891 4.79 9.46 8.85
N SER A 892 5.72 9.21 9.78
CA SER A 892 7.13 9.55 9.59
C SER A 892 7.74 8.78 8.42
N LEU A 893 7.57 7.45 8.36
CA LEU A 893 8.10 6.61 7.28
C LEU A 893 7.63 7.04 5.88
N ILE A 894 6.37 7.47 5.72
CA ILE A 894 5.85 7.98 4.44
C ILE A 894 6.56 9.27 4.03
N ILE A 895 6.69 10.22 4.95
CA ILE A 895 7.37 11.51 4.69
C ILE A 895 8.84 11.27 4.31
N ILE A 896 9.51 10.36 5.01
CA ILE A 896 10.90 10.00 4.78
C ILE A 896 11.06 9.34 3.40
N PHE A 897 10.19 8.40 3.04
CA PHE A 897 10.21 7.74 1.74
C PHE A 897 10.08 8.74 0.59
N LEU A 898 9.07 9.62 0.62
CA LEU A 898 8.87 10.62 -0.43
C LEU A 898 10.07 11.55 -0.58
N SER A 899 10.68 11.92 0.54
CA SER A 899 11.85 12.81 0.57
C SER A 899 13.07 12.14 -0.05
N TYR A 900 13.40 10.91 0.34
CA TYR A 900 14.57 10.19 -0.17
C TYR A 900 14.43 9.77 -1.62
N PHE A 901 13.25 9.28 -2.00
CA PHE A 901 12.96 8.92 -3.38
C PHE A 901 13.13 10.13 -4.31
N GLY A 902 12.54 11.28 -3.93
CA GLY A 902 12.66 12.51 -4.69
C GLY A 902 14.12 12.98 -4.79
N VAL A 903 14.82 13.04 -3.66
CA VAL A 903 16.22 13.51 -3.61
C VAL A 903 17.13 12.61 -4.44
N ALA A 904 17.06 11.29 -4.29
CA ALA A 904 17.89 10.35 -5.05
C ALA A 904 17.65 10.46 -6.56
N THR A 905 16.39 10.61 -6.97
CA THR A 905 16.01 10.77 -8.38
C THR A 905 16.62 12.05 -8.95
N VAL A 906 16.33 13.18 -8.32
CA VAL A 906 16.74 14.50 -8.80
C VAL A 906 18.26 14.68 -8.74
N LEU A 907 18.92 14.15 -7.71
CA LEU A 907 20.39 14.21 -7.57
C LEU A 907 21.11 13.44 -8.68
N THR A 908 20.71 12.20 -8.95
CA THR A 908 21.36 11.35 -9.97
C THR A 908 21.03 11.78 -11.40
N MET A 909 19.90 12.44 -11.63
CA MET A 909 19.58 13.04 -12.94
C MET A 909 20.30 14.38 -13.16
N ALA A 910 20.62 15.14 -12.12
CA ALA A 910 21.28 16.44 -12.28
C ALA A 910 22.80 16.36 -12.30
N LEU A 911 23.41 15.36 -11.64
CA LEU A 911 24.85 15.15 -11.64
C LEU A 911 25.19 13.67 -11.93
N PRO A 912 26.01 13.39 -12.96
CA PRO A 912 26.50 12.04 -13.24
C PRO A 912 27.04 11.35 -11.98
N TYR A 913 26.66 10.09 -11.77
CA TYR A 913 26.95 9.36 -10.53
C TYR A 913 28.45 9.29 -10.21
N TYR A 914 29.33 9.22 -11.21
CA TYR A 914 30.79 9.20 -11.04
C TYR A 914 31.42 10.57 -10.68
N LEU A 915 30.66 11.67 -10.73
CA LEU A 915 31.10 13.02 -10.31
C LEU A 915 30.58 13.42 -8.94
N GLN A 916 29.77 12.58 -8.29
CA GLN A 916 29.19 12.87 -7.00
C GLN A 916 30.23 12.82 -5.89
N ASP A 917 30.12 13.74 -4.93
CA ASP A 917 30.92 13.72 -3.72
C ASP A 917 30.29 12.73 -2.72
N PRO A 918 31.03 11.72 -2.21
CA PRO A 918 30.48 10.73 -1.28
C PRO A 918 30.05 11.31 0.08
N ILE A 919 30.53 12.48 0.47
CA ILE A 919 30.27 13.11 1.76
C ILE A 919 29.31 14.28 1.63
N ALA A 920 29.41 15.06 0.54
CA ALA A 920 28.65 16.29 0.34
C ALA A 920 28.17 16.47 -1.13
N PRO A 921 27.21 15.65 -1.59
CA PRO A 921 26.77 15.64 -2.99
C PRO A 921 26.11 16.95 -3.43
N PHE A 922 25.37 17.63 -2.55
CA PHE A 922 24.67 18.87 -2.91
C PHE A 922 25.60 20.07 -3.14
N PRO A 923 26.56 20.39 -2.25
CA PRO A 923 27.57 21.41 -2.55
C PRO A 923 28.26 21.19 -3.90
N ARG A 924 28.67 19.93 -4.17
CA ARG A 924 29.31 19.55 -5.43
C ARG A 924 28.40 19.75 -6.64
N LEU A 925 27.13 19.37 -6.53
CA LEU A 925 26.12 19.59 -7.56
C LEU A 925 25.94 21.08 -7.89
N PHE A 926 25.80 21.93 -6.88
CA PHE A 926 25.58 23.36 -7.13
C PHE A 926 26.83 24.09 -7.63
N ASP A 927 28.03 23.62 -7.27
CA ASP A 927 29.27 24.08 -7.91
C ASP A 927 29.33 23.70 -9.38
N TYR A 928 28.91 22.48 -9.73
CA TYR A 928 28.80 22.03 -11.12
C TYR A 928 27.77 22.84 -11.93
N LEU A 929 26.62 23.18 -11.33
CA LEU A 929 25.57 24.00 -11.96
C LEU A 929 25.88 25.51 -11.98
N GLY A 930 26.89 25.97 -11.23
CA GLY A 930 27.20 27.40 -11.08
C GLY A 930 26.20 28.18 -10.20
N TRP A 931 25.42 27.51 -9.36
CA TRP A 931 24.34 28.09 -8.55
C TRP A 931 24.77 28.36 -7.10
N GLN A 932 25.63 29.36 -6.91
CA GLN A 932 26.23 29.66 -5.62
C GLN A 932 25.22 30.09 -4.54
N GLU A 933 24.15 30.81 -4.88
CA GLU A 933 23.14 31.23 -3.90
C GLU A 933 22.34 30.03 -3.33
N ILE A 934 22.00 29.07 -4.19
CA ILE A 934 21.25 27.86 -3.79
C ILE A 934 22.15 26.90 -3.01
N LYS A 935 23.45 26.84 -3.34
CA LYS A 935 24.46 26.09 -2.57
C LYS A 935 24.40 26.45 -1.09
N TRP A 936 24.39 27.73 -0.74
CA TRP A 936 24.33 28.17 0.65
C TRP A 936 23.01 27.81 1.34
N ILE A 937 21.87 28.04 0.68
CA ILE A 937 20.54 27.76 1.25
C ILE A 937 20.40 26.26 1.57
N VAL A 938 20.74 25.39 0.62
CA VAL A 938 20.59 23.94 0.79
C VAL A 938 21.60 23.40 1.79
N SER A 939 22.84 23.90 1.78
CA SER A 939 23.88 23.45 2.73
C SER A 939 23.56 23.84 4.17
N ILE A 940 23.04 25.06 4.40
CA ILE A 940 22.59 25.49 5.74
C ILE A 940 21.39 24.64 6.19
N GLY A 941 20.46 24.36 5.27
CA GLY A 941 19.34 23.45 5.53
C GLY A 941 19.79 22.03 5.91
N ALA A 942 20.78 21.48 5.20
CA ALA A 942 21.38 20.19 5.50
C ALA A 942 22.05 20.17 6.88
N ILE A 943 22.73 21.25 7.28
CA ILE A 943 23.32 21.40 8.61
C ILE A 943 22.22 21.33 9.70
N PHE A 944 21.13 22.07 9.55
CA PHE A 944 20.00 22.00 10.50
C PHE A 944 19.34 20.62 10.53
N SER A 945 19.22 19.97 9.38
CA SER A 945 18.74 18.59 9.27
C SER A 945 19.61 17.61 10.04
N LEU A 946 20.92 17.62 9.82
CA LEU A 946 21.87 16.72 10.45
C LEU A 946 21.98 16.97 11.97
N CYS A 947 21.83 18.22 12.43
CA CYS A 947 21.68 18.53 13.86
C CYS A 947 20.43 17.89 14.47
N THR A 948 19.30 17.94 13.75
CA THR A 948 18.01 17.35 14.18
C THR A 948 18.09 15.83 14.23
N ASN A 949 18.69 15.22 13.20
CA ASN A 949 18.91 13.79 13.15
C ASN A 949 19.82 13.33 14.30
N SER A 950 20.91 14.05 14.58
CA SER A 950 21.79 13.74 15.72
C SER A 950 21.08 13.84 17.07
N LEU A 951 20.21 14.84 17.25
CA LEU A 951 19.38 15.01 18.44
C LEU A 951 18.40 13.83 18.60
N GLY A 952 17.77 13.42 17.50
CA GLY A 952 16.84 12.30 17.45
C GLY A 952 17.50 10.93 17.68
N ALA A 953 18.70 10.71 17.14
CA ALA A 953 19.48 9.48 17.35
C ALA A 953 19.97 9.36 18.80
N MET A 954 20.34 10.48 19.43
CA MET A 954 20.83 10.50 20.80
C MET A 954 19.69 10.41 21.84
N PHE A 955 18.46 10.76 21.46
CA PHE A 955 17.31 10.83 22.35
C PHE A 955 16.89 9.48 22.97
N PRO A 956 16.81 8.36 22.22
CA PRO A 956 16.50 7.02 22.76
C PRO A 956 17.48 6.47 23.79
N LEU A 957 18.77 6.73 23.60
CA LEU A 957 19.84 6.00 24.27
C LEU A 957 19.80 6.09 25.81
N PRO A 958 19.62 7.28 26.42
CA PRO A 958 19.50 7.39 27.87
C PRO A 958 18.28 6.64 28.43
N ARG A 959 17.22 6.44 27.64
CA ARG A 959 15.99 5.73 28.05
C ARG A 959 16.19 4.22 28.02
N VAL A 960 16.90 3.70 27.02
CA VAL A 960 17.30 2.28 26.99
C VAL A 960 18.22 1.95 28.17
N LEU A 961 19.21 2.81 28.44
CA LEU A 961 20.08 2.69 29.61
C LEU A 961 19.31 2.77 30.93
N TYR A 962 18.35 3.70 31.03
CA TYR A 962 17.48 3.80 32.18
C TYR A 962 16.65 2.52 32.40
N ALA A 963 16.09 1.93 31.34
CA ALA A 963 15.33 0.69 31.41
C ALA A 963 16.21 -0.49 31.86
N MET A 964 17.35 -0.70 31.20
CA MET A 964 18.28 -1.79 31.54
C MET A 964 18.85 -1.67 32.96
N SER A 965 19.13 -0.45 33.43
CA SER A 965 19.62 -0.21 34.80
C SER A 965 18.52 -0.35 35.86
N SER A 966 17.27 -0.07 35.49
CA SER A 966 16.11 -0.28 36.35
C SER A 966 15.81 -1.77 36.56
N ASP A 967 16.05 -2.60 35.54
CA ASP A 967 15.94 -4.06 35.62
C ASP A 967 17.17 -4.74 36.27
N GLY A 968 18.20 -3.96 36.63
CA GLY A 968 19.40 -4.44 37.34
C GLY A 968 20.45 -5.14 36.45
N ILE A 969 20.25 -5.13 35.13
CA ILE A 969 21.13 -5.80 34.17
C ILE A 969 22.44 -5.01 33.96
N ILE A 970 22.39 -3.69 34.08
CA ILE A 970 23.56 -2.80 34.07
C ILE A 970 23.65 -1.98 35.36
N TYR A 971 24.70 -1.15 35.48
CA TYR A 971 25.00 -0.37 36.68
C TYR A 971 23.81 0.47 37.19
N LYS A 972 23.46 0.31 38.47
CA LYS A 972 22.27 0.93 39.10
C LYS A 972 22.32 2.46 39.13
N GLN A 973 23.50 3.06 39.02
CA GLN A 973 23.69 4.52 39.01
C GLN A 973 23.02 5.17 37.79
N LEU A 974 22.88 4.45 36.67
CA LEU A 974 22.31 4.99 35.43
C LEU A 974 20.79 5.25 35.53
N ARG A 975 20.11 4.73 36.56
CA ARG A 975 18.67 4.95 36.78
C ARG A 975 18.34 6.26 37.50
N THR A 976 19.34 7.03 37.95
CA THR A 976 19.10 8.26 38.72
C THR A 976 18.52 9.36 37.83
N VAL A 977 17.34 9.87 38.21
CA VAL A 977 16.63 10.94 37.50
C VAL A 977 16.85 12.27 38.21
N HIS A 978 17.21 13.32 37.47
CA HIS A 978 17.45 14.65 38.03
C HIS A 978 16.13 15.30 38.50
N PRO A 979 16.08 15.92 39.70
CA PRO A 979 14.83 16.34 40.34
C PRO A 979 14.08 17.44 39.59
N LYS A 980 14.80 18.38 38.92
CA LYS A 980 14.21 19.51 38.20
C LYS A 980 13.82 19.17 36.75
N THR A 981 14.73 18.53 36.02
CA THR A 981 14.57 18.25 34.58
C THR A 981 13.82 16.95 34.30
N LYS A 982 13.68 16.08 35.31
CA LYS A 982 13.09 14.73 35.19
C LYS A 982 13.76 13.85 34.12
N THR A 983 15.03 14.11 33.82
CA THR A 983 15.86 13.37 32.84
C THR A 983 16.95 12.54 33.51
N PRO A 984 17.37 11.40 32.91
CA PRO A 984 18.46 10.56 33.42
C PRO A 984 19.84 11.16 33.08
N LEU A 985 20.26 12.20 33.82
CA LEU A 985 21.42 13.03 33.50
C LEU A 985 22.73 12.24 33.30
N LEU A 986 23.04 11.28 34.18
CA LEU A 986 24.27 10.49 34.09
C LEU A 986 24.29 9.62 32.82
N ALA A 987 23.16 9.01 32.47
CA ALA A 987 23.03 8.21 31.25
C ALA A 987 23.20 9.10 30.01
N THR A 988 22.64 10.31 30.01
CA THR A 988 22.80 11.28 28.92
C THR A 988 24.24 11.71 28.72
N ILE A 989 24.95 12.07 29.79
CA ILE A 989 26.35 12.53 29.70
C ILE A 989 27.26 11.39 29.20
N LEU A 990 27.13 10.19 29.76
CA LEU A 990 27.94 9.04 29.31
C LEU A 990 27.68 8.70 27.85
N SER A 991 26.40 8.69 27.44
CA SER A 991 26.00 8.48 26.05
C SER A 991 26.68 9.48 25.13
N GLY A 992 26.65 10.77 25.48
CA GLY A 992 27.28 11.84 24.71
C GLY A 992 28.80 11.69 24.58
N ILE A 993 29.49 11.33 25.66
CA ILE A 993 30.94 11.12 25.64
C ILE A 993 31.31 9.93 24.75
N PHE A 994 30.59 8.79 24.85
CA PHE A 994 30.85 7.63 24.00
C PHE A 994 30.55 7.92 22.53
N SER A 995 29.40 8.53 22.22
CA SER A 995 29.04 8.92 20.85
C SER A 995 30.03 9.93 20.27
N GLY A 996 30.44 10.93 21.05
CA GLY A 996 31.42 11.92 20.62
C GLY A 996 32.77 11.28 20.34
N THR A 997 33.21 10.34 21.19
CA THR A 997 34.48 9.63 21.00
C THR A 997 34.45 8.75 19.75
N MET A 998 33.33 8.05 19.50
CA MET A 998 33.14 7.29 18.27
C MET A 998 33.15 8.20 17.04
N ALA A 999 32.49 9.36 17.11
CA ALA A 999 32.50 10.36 16.06
C ALA A 999 33.91 10.92 15.82
N MET A 1000 34.71 11.08 16.87
CA MET A 1000 36.09 11.55 16.73
C MET A 1000 36.99 10.51 16.05
N LEU A 1001 36.80 9.22 16.34
CA LEU A 1001 37.77 8.17 15.99
C LEU A 1001 37.47 7.40 14.70
N PHE A 1002 36.22 7.34 14.24
CA PHE A 1002 35.82 6.45 13.13
C PHE A 1002 35.29 7.20 11.91
N ASN A 1003 35.55 6.64 10.73
CA ASN A 1003 35.03 7.19 9.47
C ASN A 1003 33.52 6.96 9.33
N LEU A 1004 32.85 7.84 8.59
CA LEU A 1004 31.41 7.82 8.38
C LEU A 1004 30.93 6.46 7.83
N HIS A 1005 31.60 5.96 6.81
CA HIS A 1005 31.24 4.70 6.14
C HIS A 1005 31.29 3.49 7.09
N GLN A 1006 32.35 3.40 7.90
CA GLN A 1006 32.50 2.36 8.91
C GLN A 1006 31.42 2.44 9.99
N LEU A 1007 31.01 3.64 10.38
CA LEU A 1007 29.93 3.86 11.33
C LEU A 1007 28.57 3.44 10.74
N ILE A 1008 28.28 3.82 9.49
CA ILE A 1008 27.02 3.46 8.80
C ILE A 1008 26.88 1.93 8.73
N ASP A 1009 27.90 1.22 8.26
CA ASP A 1009 27.83 -0.24 8.11
C ASP A 1009 27.64 -0.95 9.46
N MET A 1010 28.37 -0.50 10.50
CA MET A 1010 28.25 -1.06 11.85
C MET A 1010 26.88 -0.81 12.49
N MET A 1011 26.23 0.30 12.16
CA MET A 1011 24.88 0.58 12.63
C MET A 1011 23.85 -0.32 11.94
N SER A 1012 23.92 -0.43 10.60
CA SER A 1012 22.94 -1.18 9.81
C SER A 1012 22.80 -2.64 10.27
N ILE A 1013 23.90 -3.34 10.55
CA ILE A 1013 23.84 -4.73 11.04
C ILE A 1013 23.12 -4.85 12.39
N GLY A 1014 23.34 -3.90 13.29
CA GLY A 1014 22.72 -3.88 14.60
C GLY A 1014 21.22 -3.60 14.50
N THR A 1015 20.82 -2.59 13.72
CA THR A 1015 19.40 -2.26 13.53
C THR A 1015 18.63 -3.41 12.87
N LEU A 1016 19.20 -4.02 11.83
CA LEU A 1016 18.57 -5.16 11.15
C LEU A 1016 18.38 -6.36 12.10
N LEU A 1017 19.34 -6.62 13.00
CA LEU A 1017 19.18 -7.65 14.04
C LEU A 1017 18.06 -7.29 15.02
N ALA A 1018 18.00 -6.03 15.48
CA ALA A 1018 16.94 -5.57 16.37
C ALA A 1018 15.57 -5.74 15.73
N TYR A 1019 15.42 -5.35 14.46
CA TYR A 1019 14.14 -5.42 13.75
C TYR A 1019 13.72 -6.87 13.50
N THR A 1020 14.67 -7.76 13.22
CA THR A 1020 14.43 -9.20 13.12
C THR A 1020 13.88 -9.75 14.44
N ILE A 1021 14.48 -9.39 15.58
CA ILE A 1021 14.03 -9.89 16.89
C ILE A 1021 12.69 -9.27 17.31
N VAL A 1022 12.39 -8.04 16.93
CA VAL A 1022 11.06 -7.45 17.14
C VAL A 1022 9.99 -8.18 16.30
N ALA A 1023 10.28 -8.51 15.04
CA ALA A 1023 9.38 -9.31 14.21
C ALA A 1023 9.14 -10.71 14.81
N VAL A 1024 10.19 -11.38 15.30
CA VAL A 1024 10.08 -12.63 16.06
C VAL A 1024 9.25 -12.44 17.32
N SER A 1025 9.47 -11.35 18.05
CA SER A 1025 8.73 -11.05 19.29
C SER A 1025 7.24 -10.85 19.03
N VAL A 1026 6.85 -10.18 17.94
CA VAL A 1026 5.44 -10.04 17.53
C VAL A 1026 4.85 -11.42 17.23
N LEU A 1027 5.57 -12.31 16.52
CA LEU A 1027 5.12 -13.68 16.28
C LEU A 1027 4.95 -14.42 17.60
N VAL A 1028 5.96 -14.49 18.46
CA VAL A 1028 5.89 -15.22 19.73
C VAL A 1028 4.71 -14.75 20.58
N LEU A 1029 4.50 -13.43 20.71
CA LEU A 1029 3.38 -12.88 21.50
C LEU A 1029 2.02 -13.24 20.91
N ARG A 1030 1.91 -13.32 19.58
CA ARG A 1030 0.66 -13.69 18.90
C ARG A 1030 0.24 -15.13 19.11
N TYR A 1031 1.15 -16.01 19.50
CA TYR A 1031 0.86 -17.43 19.70
C TYR A 1031 1.14 -17.88 21.15
N GLU A 1032 1.33 -16.94 22.08
CA GLU A 1032 1.52 -17.26 23.50
C GLU A 1032 0.18 -17.42 24.24
N GLN A 1033 0.13 -18.39 25.17
CA GLN A 1033 -1.07 -18.69 25.95
C GLN A 1033 -1.31 -17.63 27.04
N ASN A 1034 -2.55 -17.18 27.20
CA ASN A 1034 -2.94 -16.29 28.28
C ASN A 1034 -3.04 -17.08 29.60
N THR A 1035 -2.15 -16.81 30.56
CA THR A 1035 -1.97 -17.58 31.81
C THR A 1035 -3.16 -17.54 32.77
N ASN A 1036 -4.23 -16.81 32.46
CA ASN A 1036 -5.41 -16.69 33.33
C ASN A 1036 -6.40 -17.88 33.23
N PHE A 1037 -6.22 -18.81 32.28
CA PHE A 1037 -7.05 -20.00 32.14
C PHE A 1037 -6.20 -21.27 32.10
N ILE A 1038 -6.12 -21.98 33.23
CA ILE A 1038 -5.46 -23.29 33.31
C ILE A 1038 -6.52 -24.37 33.07
N VAL A 1039 -6.37 -25.12 31.98
CA VAL A 1039 -6.84 -26.51 31.90
C VAL A 1039 -5.60 -27.35 31.65
N SER A 1040 -5.16 -28.08 32.67
CA SER A 1040 -4.07 -29.04 32.58
C SER A 1040 -4.56 -30.32 31.90
N THR A 1041 -4.07 -30.62 30.70
CA THR A 1041 -4.22 -31.95 30.09
C THR A 1041 -2.86 -32.49 29.73
N GLN A 1042 -2.43 -33.53 30.45
CA GLN A 1042 -1.27 -34.35 30.10
C GLN A 1042 -1.38 -34.85 28.65
N THR A 1043 -0.31 -34.74 27.87
CA THR A 1043 -0.33 -35.08 26.44
C THR A 1043 0.67 -36.19 26.09
N LYS A 1044 0.16 -37.23 25.41
CA LYS A 1044 0.91 -38.33 24.78
C LYS A 1044 1.50 -37.88 23.43
N SER A 1045 2.55 -38.55 22.96
CA SER A 1045 3.29 -38.28 21.71
C SER A 1045 2.44 -38.22 20.42
N SER A 1046 1.24 -38.84 20.38
CA SER A 1046 0.38 -38.86 19.19
C SER A 1046 -0.37 -37.54 18.91
N THR A 1047 -0.26 -36.55 19.82
CA THR A 1047 -0.95 -35.26 19.72
C THR A 1047 -0.15 -34.20 18.95
N VAL A 1048 1.18 -34.34 18.83
CA VAL A 1048 2.06 -33.34 18.18
C VAL A 1048 1.79 -33.24 16.67
N MET A 1049 1.68 -34.36 15.96
CA MET A 1049 1.35 -34.39 14.52
C MET A 1049 -0.04 -33.82 14.23
N LYS A 1050 -1.01 -34.03 15.13
CA LYS A 1050 -2.35 -33.44 15.00
C LYS A 1050 -2.33 -31.93 15.24
N GLN A 1051 -1.49 -31.47 16.17
CA GLN A 1051 -1.36 -30.05 16.49
C GLN A 1051 -0.56 -29.27 15.43
N LEU A 1052 0.42 -29.88 14.76
CA LEU A 1052 1.21 -29.28 13.66
C LEU A 1052 0.33 -28.64 12.58
N PHE A 1053 -0.78 -29.29 12.24
CA PHE A 1053 -1.76 -28.80 11.26
C PHE A 1053 -3.07 -28.31 11.91
N ASN A 1054 -3.10 -28.15 13.24
CA ASN A 1054 -4.27 -27.77 14.03
C ASN A 1054 -5.54 -28.56 13.65
N LEU A 1055 -5.42 -29.88 13.44
CA LEU A 1055 -6.52 -30.76 13.02
C LEU A 1055 -7.61 -30.90 14.10
N THR A 1056 -7.33 -30.46 15.31
CA THR A 1056 -8.25 -30.40 16.46
C THR A 1056 -9.02 -29.08 16.56
N CYS A 1057 -8.82 -28.14 15.64
CA CYS A 1057 -9.51 -26.84 15.56
C CYS A 1057 -9.49 -26.07 16.89
N LEU A 1058 -8.33 -25.97 17.54
CA LEU A 1058 -8.19 -25.14 18.73
C LEU A 1058 -8.39 -23.67 18.34
N THR A 1059 -9.18 -22.94 19.12
CA THR A 1059 -9.48 -21.52 18.90
C THR A 1059 -8.56 -20.58 19.67
N ALA A 1060 -7.81 -21.09 20.66
CA ALA A 1060 -6.89 -20.31 21.48
C ALA A 1060 -5.51 -21.00 21.57
N PRO A 1061 -4.41 -20.22 21.71
CA PRO A 1061 -3.07 -20.76 21.84
C PRO A 1061 -2.91 -21.61 23.10
N SER A 1062 -2.37 -22.82 22.91
CA SER A 1062 -1.92 -23.72 23.98
C SER A 1062 -0.40 -23.62 24.16
N SER A 1063 0.14 -24.09 25.29
CA SER A 1063 1.59 -24.17 25.52
C SER A 1063 2.33 -24.91 24.39
N LEU A 1064 1.77 -26.04 23.92
CA LEU A 1064 2.32 -26.81 22.80
C LEU A 1064 2.30 -26.01 21.48
N SER A 1065 1.21 -25.28 21.21
CA SER A 1065 1.11 -24.40 20.04
C SER A 1065 2.15 -23.29 20.07
N SER A 1066 2.38 -22.68 21.24
CA SER A 1066 3.38 -21.63 21.42
C SER A 1066 4.79 -22.16 21.17
N ASP A 1067 5.10 -23.36 21.68
CA ASP A 1067 6.42 -23.97 21.50
C ASP A 1067 6.66 -24.42 20.05
N ILE A 1068 5.64 -24.94 19.36
CA ILE A 1068 5.71 -25.23 17.93
C ILE A 1068 6.06 -23.96 17.15
N VAL A 1069 5.39 -22.84 17.41
CA VAL A 1069 5.67 -21.58 16.72
C VAL A 1069 7.08 -21.09 16.99
N LYS A 1070 7.56 -21.12 18.24
CA LYS A 1070 8.95 -20.73 18.58
C LYS A 1070 9.97 -21.56 17.80
N VAL A 1071 9.77 -22.88 17.75
CA VAL A 1071 10.66 -23.80 17.01
C VAL A 1071 10.58 -23.54 15.50
N CYS A 1072 9.37 -23.39 14.94
CA CYS A 1072 9.20 -23.10 13.52
C CYS A 1072 9.82 -21.76 13.11
N VAL A 1073 9.69 -20.72 13.94
CA VAL A 1073 10.31 -19.40 13.69
C VAL A 1073 11.84 -19.48 13.77
N LEU A 1074 12.38 -20.25 14.71
CA LEU A 1074 13.83 -20.50 14.80
C LEU A 1074 14.35 -21.23 13.55
N ILE A 1075 13.69 -22.32 13.13
CA ILE A 1075 14.07 -23.05 11.92
C ILE A 1075 13.92 -22.15 10.69
N TYR A 1076 12.86 -21.35 10.62
CA TYR A 1076 12.65 -20.40 9.53
C TYR A 1076 13.80 -19.40 9.42
N ALA A 1077 14.24 -18.81 10.54
CA ALA A 1077 15.39 -17.89 10.54
C ALA A 1077 16.68 -18.56 10.04
N ILE A 1078 16.92 -19.82 10.39
CA ILE A 1078 18.07 -20.61 9.90
C ILE A 1078 17.96 -20.85 8.40
N VAL A 1079 16.78 -21.31 7.93
CA VAL A 1079 16.52 -21.58 6.51
C VAL A 1079 16.67 -20.33 5.67
N ILE A 1080 16.13 -19.21 6.13
CA ILE A 1080 16.31 -17.91 5.48
C ILE A 1080 17.78 -17.50 5.46
N SER A 1081 18.53 -17.71 6.53
CA SER A 1081 19.96 -17.40 6.54
C SER A 1081 20.74 -18.21 5.49
N VAL A 1082 20.37 -19.48 5.29
CA VAL A 1082 20.94 -20.32 4.23
C VAL A 1082 20.56 -19.80 2.84
N ILE A 1083 19.28 -19.47 2.62
CA ILE A 1083 18.79 -18.88 1.36
C ILE A 1083 19.56 -17.59 1.05
N SER A 1084 19.64 -16.66 2.02
CA SER A 1084 20.34 -15.39 1.87
C SER A 1084 21.83 -15.59 1.61
N SER A 1085 22.49 -16.52 2.30
CA SER A 1085 23.90 -16.85 2.06
C SER A 1085 24.13 -17.36 0.64
N VAL A 1086 23.28 -18.28 0.15
CA VAL A 1086 23.36 -18.82 -1.21
C VAL A 1086 23.11 -17.74 -2.27
N LEU A 1087 22.10 -16.89 -2.06
CA LEU A 1087 21.77 -15.81 -2.99
C LEU A 1087 22.89 -14.76 -3.11
N VAL A 1088 23.60 -14.48 -2.02
CA VAL A 1088 24.67 -13.47 -1.99
C VAL A 1088 26.03 -14.05 -2.41
N HIS A 1089 26.43 -15.19 -1.87
CA HIS A 1089 27.80 -15.71 -2.01
C HIS A 1089 27.95 -16.73 -3.15
N ALA A 1090 26.87 -17.34 -3.63
CA ALA A 1090 26.90 -18.37 -4.67
C ALA A 1090 26.29 -17.91 -6.02
N GLN A 1091 26.25 -16.59 -6.25
CA GLN A 1091 25.61 -16.01 -7.44
C GLN A 1091 26.24 -16.51 -8.75
N GLU A 1092 27.56 -16.67 -8.82
CA GLU A 1092 28.25 -17.23 -9.99
C GLU A 1092 27.80 -18.67 -10.29
N TYR A 1093 27.63 -19.49 -9.25
CA TYR A 1093 27.18 -20.88 -9.40
C TYR A 1093 25.70 -20.96 -9.81
N ILE A 1094 24.86 -20.03 -9.34
CA ILE A 1094 23.45 -19.93 -9.75
C ILE A 1094 23.34 -19.50 -11.22
N ASN A 1095 24.12 -18.49 -11.64
CA ASN A 1095 24.13 -18.02 -13.02
C ASN A 1095 24.66 -19.09 -13.99
N SER A 1096 25.53 -19.98 -13.52
CA SER A 1096 26.02 -21.15 -14.27
C SER A 1096 25.05 -22.35 -14.29
N TYR A 1097 23.84 -22.21 -13.72
CA TYR A 1097 22.83 -23.27 -13.57
C TYR A 1097 23.35 -24.54 -12.86
N ASN A 1098 24.19 -24.38 -11.83
CA ASN A 1098 24.71 -25.52 -11.09
C ASN A 1098 23.58 -26.26 -10.35
N PRO A 1099 23.36 -27.56 -10.61
CA PRO A 1099 22.21 -28.29 -10.09
C PRO A 1099 22.20 -28.38 -8.56
N LEU A 1100 23.35 -28.39 -7.89
CA LEU A 1100 23.43 -28.49 -6.44
C LEU A 1100 22.91 -27.23 -5.74
N PHE A 1101 23.33 -26.04 -6.22
CA PHE A 1101 22.88 -24.77 -5.64
C PHE A 1101 21.43 -24.47 -5.99
N CYS A 1102 20.98 -24.78 -7.21
CA CYS A 1102 19.58 -24.63 -7.60
C CYS A 1102 18.65 -25.58 -6.81
N THR A 1103 19.05 -26.84 -6.60
CA THR A 1103 18.27 -27.79 -5.77
C THR A 1103 18.27 -27.42 -4.30
N LEU A 1104 19.40 -26.94 -3.75
CA LEU A 1104 19.47 -26.43 -2.38
C LEU A 1104 18.56 -25.22 -2.17
N LEU A 1105 18.55 -24.28 -3.12
CA LEU A 1105 17.68 -23.09 -3.08
C LEU A 1105 16.20 -23.50 -3.17
N ALA A 1106 15.84 -24.41 -4.07
CA ALA A 1106 14.47 -24.91 -4.19
C ALA A 1106 14.01 -25.66 -2.92
N ALA A 1107 14.85 -26.54 -2.36
CA ALA A 1107 14.53 -27.29 -1.15
C ALA A 1107 14.34 -26.39 0.07
N THR A 1108 15.22 -25.40 0.25
CA THR A 1108 15.11 -24.44 1.35
C THR A 1108 13.92 -23.49 1.17
N ALA A 1109 13.59 -23.08 -0.06
CA ALA A 1109 12.38 -22.31 -0.35
C ALA A 1109 11.09 -23.09 -0.04
N ILE A 1110 11.01 -24.37 -0.43
CA ILE A 1110 9.88 -25.24 -0.09
C ILE A 1110 9.73 -25.38 1.43
N LEU A 1111 10.85 -25.56 2.15
CA LEU A 1111 10.84 -25.65 3.60
C LEU A 1111 10.37 -24.34 4.26
N ALA A 1112 10.79 -23.18 3.74
CA ALA A 1112 10.33 -21.88 4.22
C ALA A 1112 8.81 -21.68 4.02
N VAL A 1113 8.28 -22.10 2.87
CA VAL A 1113 6.82 -22.07 2.61
C VAL A 1113 6.09 -23.02 3.56
N LEU A 1114 6.60 -24.24 3.76
CA LEU A 1114 6.01 -25.22 4.66
C LEU A 1114 5.98 -24.73 6.11
N LEU A 1115 7.06 -24.10 6.60
CA LEU A 1115 7.10 -23.48 7.93
C LEU A 1115 6.09 -22.33 8.06
N THR A 1116 5.95 -21.51 7.03
CA THR A 1116 4.97 -20.42 6.97
C THR A 1116 3.54 -20.95 7.07
N LEU A 1117 3.24 -22.04 6.36
CA LEU A 1117 1.94 -22.70 6.43
C LEU A 1117 1.67 -23.29 7.82
N ILE A 1118 2.66 -23.97 8.44
CA ILE A 1118 2.52 -24.52 9.79
C ILE A 1118 2.21 -23.41 10.81
N ILE A 1119 2.93 -22.29 10.75
CA ILE A 1119 2.70 -21.14 11.66
C ILE A 1119 1.30 -20.55 11.41
N SER A 1120 0.86 -20.49 10.14
CA SER A 1120 -0.46 -19.98 9.77
C SER A 1120 -1.62 -20.86 10.25
N CYS A 1121 -1.39 -22.17 10.45
CA CYS A 1121 -2.40 -23.09 10.98
C CYS A 1121 -2.61 -22.97 12.49
N GLN A 1122 -1.66 -22.38 13.24
CA GLN A 1122 -1.76 -22.30 14.70
C GLN A 1122 -2.78 -21.23 15.16
N PRO A 1123 -3.48 -21.44 16.29
CA PRO A 1123 -4.39 -20.44 16.85
C PRO A 1123 -3.65 -19.22 17.41
N THR A 1124 -4.17 -18.01 17.14
CA THR A 1124 -3.55 -16.75 17.62
C THR A 1124 -4.32 -16.12 18.78
N GLU A 1125 -3.63 -15.25 19.51
CA GLU A 1125 -4.14 -14.55 20.68
C GLU A 1125 -5.20 -13.48 20.33
N GLU A 1126 -6.22 -13.48 21.17
CA GLU A 1126 -7.49 -12.80 20.99
C GLU A 1126 -7.62 -11.48 21.79
N ARG A 1127 -6.51 -10.78 22.01
CA ARG A 1127 -6.51 -9.50 22.75
C ARG A 1127 -6.83 -8.29 21.87
N GLN A 1128 -7.90 -7.53 22.15
CA GLN A 1128 -8.16 -6.27 21.43
C GLN A 1128 -7.03 -5.26 21.66
N LEU A 1129 -6.46 -4.74 20.56
CA LEU A 1129 -5.36 -3.78 20.58
C LEU A 1129 -5.70 -2.59 19.69
N THR A 1130 -5.20 -1.41 20.04
CA THR A 1130 -5.39 -0.18 19.28
C THR A 1130 -4.74 -0.25 17.89
N PHE A 1131 -3.62 -0.96 17.78
CA PHE A 1131 -2.94 -1.24 16.51
C PHE A 1131 -2.50 -2.72 16.46
N ARG A 1132 -2.62 -3.33 15.28
CA ARG A 1132 -2.27 -4.74 15.00
C ARG A 1132 -1.62 -4.80 13.61
N VAL A 1133 -0.48 -5.48 13.50
CA VAL A 1133 0.15 -5.82 12.23
C VAL A 1133 -0.83 -6.63 11.37
N PRO A 1134 -1.06 -6.23 10.12
CA PRO A 1134 -1.90 -6.99 9.19
C PRO A 1134 -1.18 -8.27 8.71
N PHE A 1135 -1.94 -9.28 8.30
CA PHE A 1135 -1.41 -10.51 7.68
C PHE A 1135 -0.31 -11.25 8.49
N VAL A 1136 -0.40 -11.29 9.82
CA VAL A 1136 0.44 -12.21 10.63
C VAL A 1136 0.05 -13.66 10.28
N PRO A 1137 1.00 -14.57 9.98
CA PRO A 1137 2.45 -14.47 10.20
C PRO A 1137 3.28 -13.89 9.03
N PHE A 1138 2.69 -13.65 7.86
CA PHE A 1138 3.40 -13.25 6.64
C PHE A 1138 4.21 -11.96 6.77
N VAL A 1139 3.64 -10.88 7.34
CA VAL A 1139 4.36 -9.59 7.45
C VAL A 1139 5.60 -9.70 8.36
N PRO A 1140 5.52 -10.27 9.59
CA PRO A 1140 6.71 -10.51 10.39
C PRO A 1140 7.73 -11.48 9.74
N LEU A 1141 7.26 -12.54 9.06
CA LEU A 1141 8.17 -13.48 8.37
C LEU A 1141 8.89 -12.82 7.19
N LEU A 1142 8.20 -11.98 6.42
CA LEU A 1142 8.79 -11.18 5.37
C LEU A 1142 9.80 -10.17 5.95
N SER A 1143 9.51 -9.57 7.11
CA SER A 1143 10.47 -8.72 7.82
C SER A 1143 11.75 -9.47 8.15
N ILE A 1144 11.63 -10.69 8.70
CA ILE A 1144 12.77 -11.55 9.02
C ILE A 1144 13.57 -11.88 7.76
N PHE A 1145 12.89 -12.22 6.66
CA PHE A 1145 13.53 -12.49 5.37
C PHE A 1145 14.34 -11.31 4.85
N VAL A 1146 13.71 -10.15 4.73
CA VAL A 1146 14.35 -8.95 4.17
C VAL A 1146 15.50 -8.49 5.06
N ASN A 1147 15.32 -8.48 6.38
CA ASN A 1147 16.37 -8.06 7.30
C ASN A 1147 17.59 -8.98 7.24
N ILE A 1148 17.39 -10.31 7.29
CA ILE A 1148 18.49 -11.28 7.19
C ILE A 1148 19.18 -11.15 5.83
N TYR A 1149 18.43 -11.03 4.74
CA TYR A 1149 19.00 -10.84 3.41
C TYR A 1149 19.89 -9.59 3.34
N LEU A 1150 19.43 -8.45 3.84
CA LEU A 1150 20.23 -7.21 3.87
C LEU A 1150 21.46 -7.32 4.78
N MET A 1151 21.39 -8.09 5.88
CA MET A 1151 22.57 -8.34 6.73
C MET A 1151 23.67 -9.10 5.99
N PHE A 1152 23.31 -10.04 5.09
CA PHE A 1152 24.29 -10.78 4.29
C PHE A 1152 24.93 -9.94 3.18
N GLN A 1153 24.33 -8.80 2.81
CA GLN A 1153 24.90 -7.86 1.83
C GLN A 1153 25.97 -6.92 2.42
N LEU A 1154 26.17 -6.96 3.75
CA LEU A 1154 27.18 -6.15 4.43
C LEU A 1154 28.55 -6.82 4.42
N ASP A 1155 29.60 -6.01 4.41
CA ASP A 1155 31.00 -6.48 4.37
C ASP A 1155 31.37 -7.38 5.56
N ALA A 1156 32.23 -8.36 5.32
CA ALA A 1156 32.72 -9.27 6.35
C ALA A 1156 33.41 -8.53 7.52
N ALA A 1157 34.06 -7.40 7.25
CA ALA A 1157 34.67 -6.56 8.30
C ALA A 1157 33.63 -6.03 9.30
N THR A 1158 32.41 -5.73 8.84
CA THR A 1158 31.30 -5.25 9.66
C THR A 1158 30.83 -6.33 10.62
N TRP A 1159 30.71 -7.57 10.15
CA TRP A 1159 30.40 -8.73 10.99
C TRP A 1159 31.41 -8.95 12.10
N VAL A 1160 32.71 -8.83 11.80
CA VAL A 1160 33.78 -8.97 12.80
C VAL A 1160 33.66 -7.90 13.88
N ARG A 1161 33.47 -6.64 13.48
CA ARG A 1161 33.31 -5.51 14.43
C ARG A 1161 32.08 -5.69 15.32
N PHE A 1162 30.97 -6.10 14.72
CA PHE A 1162 29.73 -6.36 15.43
C PHE A 1162 29.89 -7.50 16.46
N LEU A 1163 30.57 -8.58 16.09
CA LEU A 1163 30.84 -9.71 16.98
C LEU A 1163 31.75 -9.30 18.16
N VAL A 1164 32.77 -8.49 17.91
CA VAL A 1164 33.63 -7.93 18.98
C VAL A 1164 32.79 -7.14 19.99
N TRP A 1165 31.86 -6.29 19.52
CA TRP A 1165 30.97 -5.55 20.41
C TRP A 1165 30.08 -6.45 21.25
N LEU A 1166 29.47 -7.49 20.64
CA LEU A 1166 28.64 -8.45 21.37
C LEU A 1166 29.44 -9.22 22.44
N VAL A 1167 30.68 -9.60 22.15
CA VAL A 1167 31.56 -10.27 23.12
C VAL A 1167 31.80 -9.40 24.36
N VAL A 1168 32.04 -8.10 24.18
CA VAL A 1168 32.18 -7.16 25.31
C VAL A 1168 30.90 -7.11 26.15
N GLY A 1169 29.73 -7.06 25.49
CA GLY A 1169 28.44 -7.12 26.17
C GLY A 1169 28.27 -8.40 26.97
N PHE A 1170 28.57 -9.56 26.38
CA PHE A 1170 28.45 -10.85 27.06
C PHE A 1170 29.37 -10.93 28.28
N ILE A 1171 30.60 -10.38 28.22
CA ILE A 1171 31.48 -10.29 29.39
C ILE A 1171 30.80 -9.49 30.52
N ILE A 1172 30.18 -8.35 30.21
CA ILE A 1172 29.46 -7.52 31.19
C ILE A 1172 28.24 -8.26 31.77
N TYR A 1173 27.47 -8.94 30.91
CA TYR A 1173 26.30 -9.70 31.34
C TYR A 1173 26.65 -10.86 32.27
N PHE A 1174 27.64 -11.68 31.91
CA PHE A 1174 28.05 -12.83 32.71
C PHE A 1174 28.79 -12.42 34.00
N SER A 1175 29.49 -11.27 34.01
CA SER A 1175 30.20 -10.78 35.20
C SER A 1175 29.31 -10.02 36.19
N TYR A 1176 28.44 -9.13 35.70
CA TYR A 1176 27.63 -8.24 36.53
C TYR A 1176 26.13 -8.52 36.40
N GLY A 1177 25.59 -8.55 35.17
CA GLY A 1177 24.15 -8.55 34.89
C GLY A 1177 23.40 -9.73 35.49
N ILE A 1178 23.91 -10.95 35.31
CA ILE A 1178 23.28 -12.18 35.80
C ILE A 1178 23.15 -12.21 37.34
N ARG A 1179 24.07 -11.54 38.06
CA ARG A 1179 24.09 -11.51 39.53
C ARG A 1179 23.19 -10.43 40.14
N HIS A 1180 22.91 -9.36 39.39
CA HIS A 1180 22.20 -8.17 39.88
C HIS A 1180 20.81 -7.97 39.24
N SER A 1181 20.43 -8.83 38.29
CA SER A 1181 19.10 -8.86 37.67
C SER A 1181 18.00 -8.99 38.74
N VAL A 1182 16.99 -8.13 38.64
CA VAL A 1182 15.79 -8.16 39.49
C VAL A 1182 15.08 -9.52 39.42
N GLN A 1183 15.16 -10.20 38.27
CA GLN A 1183 14.57 -11.52 38.06
C GLN A 1183 15.34 -12.63 38.80
N GLY A 1184 16.66 -12.46 38.99
CA GLY A 1184 17.50 -13.32 39.83
C GLY A 1184 17.25 -13.10 41.33
N SER A 1185 17.07 -11.84 41.77
CA SER A 1185 16.82 -11.51 43.18
C SER A 1185 15.45 -11.93 43.72
N GLY A 1186 14.45 -12.17 42.85
CA GLY A 1186 13.15 -12.73 43.24
C GLY A 1186 13.21 -14.16 43.81
N SER A 1187 14.39 -14.79 43.83
CA SER A 1187 14.65 -16.03 44.57
C SER A 1187 14.95 -15.81 46.06
N GLN A 1188 15.32 -14.60 46.50
CA GLN A 1188 15.69 -14.33 47.90
C GLN A 1188 14.60 -13.60 48.70
N THR A 1189 13.63 -12.97 48.04
CA THR A 1189 12.62 -12.13 48.73
C THR A 1189 11.36 -12.90 49.19
N LEU A 1190 11.34 -14.23 49.09
CA LEU A 1190 10.22 -15.06 49.58
C LEU A 1190 10.48 -15.68 50.98
N SER A 1191 11.61 -15.39 51.64
CA SER A 1191 11.90 -15.94 52.99
C SER A 1191 12.06 -14.93 54.12
N GLU A 1192 12.10 -13.60 53.87
CA GLU A 1192 12.36 -12.62 54.94
C GLU A 1192 11.18 -11.71 55.31
N SER A 1193 10.13 -11.59 54.50
CA SER A 1193 8.98 -10.74 54.86
C SER A 1193 7.89 -11.45 55.68
N GLN A 1194 8.20 -12.61 56.27
CA GLN A 1194 7.34 -13.28 57.27
C GLN A 1194 7.79 -13.04 58.72
N LEU A 1195 8.73 -12.12 58.97
CA LEU A 1195 8.97 -11.58 60.31
C LEU A 1195 9.02 -10.04 60.24
N ASP A 1196 7.87 -9.39 60.42
CA ASP A 1196 7.64 -8.59 61.63
C ASP A 1196 6.30 -7.85 61.57
N ILE A 1197 5.57 -8.01 62.67
CA ILE A 1197 4.20 -7.56 62.95
C ILE A 1197 4.22 -6.04 63.21
N PRO A 1198 3.18 -5.26 62.82
CA PRO A 1198 3.14 -3.83 63.08
C PRO A 1198 2.81 -3.57 64.56
N PHE A 1199 3.67 -2.83 65.26
CA PHE A 1199 3.37 -2.29 66.58
C PHE A 1199 3.69 -0.80 66.68
N ALA A 1200 2.79 -0.09 67.37
CA ALA A 1200 2.91 1.26 67.93
C ALA A 1200 2.48 2.47 67.06
N MET A 1201 1.18 2.76 67.13
CA MET A 1201 0.68 4.11 67.38
C MET A 1201 0.95 4.45 68.86
N PHE A 1202 1.72 5.49 69.18
CA PHE A 1202 1.59 6.35 70.38
C PHE A 1202 2.68 7.44 70.36
N THR A 1203 2.32 8.65 69.93
CA THR A 1203 2.96 9.87 70.45
C THR A 1203 2.12 10.42 71.60
N THR A 1204 2.85 10.84 72.63
CA THR A 1204 2.52 11.89 73.61
C THR A 1204 1.42 11.64 74.65
N VAL A 1205 1.90 11.10 75.78
CA VAL A 1205 1.81 11.69 77.12
C VAL A 1205 1.36 13.16 77.16
N LYS A 1206 0.32 13.43 77.97
CA LYS A 1206 -0.02 14.67 78.72
C LYS A 1206 0.26 16.01 78.01
N GLN A 1207 -0.77 16.70 77.55
CA GLN A 1207 -1.54 17.74 78.27
C GLN A 1207 -2.57 18.35 77.32
#